data_AF-R0K9M3-F1
#
_entry.id   AF-R0K9M3-F1
#
_cell.length_a   1.000
_cell.length_b   1.000
_cell.length_c   1.000
_cell.angle_alpha   90.00
_cell.angle_beta   90.00
_cell.angle_gamma   90.00
#
_symmetry.space_group_name_H-M   'P 1'
#
loop_
_entity.id
_entity.type
_entity.pdbx_description
1 polymer ?
#
loop_
_entity_poly.entity_id
_entity_poly.type
_entity_poly.pdbx_seq_one_letter_code
_entity_poly.pdbx_strand_id
1 'polypeptide(L)'
;MAPLNKSINTYHCIQGLYWRDASGELLAVEGSNSKSLPEIWTQLKDIVCSATESWNQLQLPSGKTIRTLHVTADIPALLNIRSNFPPSYQQEELNTQVSEIEHANGLSIGLVTSRPKSVKADGFGVWAERFVLLETEFQPFAHMSTSTTPWAAKHRETCTTIAEIFERRLKNVSKDDQWDVCGKEVFLDRVYGYVDKNLPIQLALPAFPCKSPNPNKVGGIMPDLAEHIAMDALHDFVKEVNTVYPPGATMWIINDGHVFSDCIGVDDEMIDTYDACMAAIYKERYPDDVGPVPTIKFKGLKNIFAADSDGFRDLQKLLLNSHQMPHPVKTKLTGDAELCRKLMLGIGGPDRTYIRQLIEQQEPDALGLYRGQTRFMLEDLADIPSVKSMSGKQKKKTAALVAEEMMSRNQAYSNLTELLLPNYVRLSIHAHNNAGPKFAIRLLPANKVRAIDSLETRLEPNPVYEYQLPTPWHNCMIKVEGDDFMYLAKAQVARKAMQSSDFEGSWVDGPDGSYFSLKRKSADAPKAVTPPKLVIPTEKVSVFNHNKKSTIVLVTPVNEKKRPIIICSPVVGKNTPIVVTSPAGEEGRPIVVCSPIGRRQAMFSPIAEKMRSPIGSPIVRTKTSVIACDPTAEKGAAAVVPHMQTGHLVRQDTHFVQSSEKNKLRKLLPVISMLRSIRSQS
;
A
#
# COMPACT_ATOMS: atom_id res chain seq x y z
N MET A 1 12.04 6.30 -1.09
CA MET A 1 11.54 6.36 0.32
C MET A 1 12.54 5.86 1.38
N ALA A 2 13.50 4.98 1.05
CA ALA A 2 14.56 4.56 1.98
C ALA A 2 15.33 5.70 2.70
N PRO A 3 15.60 6.89 2.09
CA PRO A 3 16.42 7.88 2.79
C PRO A 3 15.76 8.47 4.04
N LEU A 4 14.42 8.53 4.14
CA LEU A 4 13.74 9.17 5.27
C LEU A 4 13.62 8.30 6.52
N ASN A 5 13.74 6.98 6.38
CA ASN A 5 13.37 6.02 7.42
C ASN A 5 14.54 5.68 8.35
N LYS A 6 15.11 6.69 9.02
CA LYS A 6 16.18 6.49 10.02
C LYS A 6 15.76 6.97 11.39
N SER A 7 16.11 6.24 12.44
CA SER A 7 15.81 6.57 13.85
C SER A 7 16.58 5.64 14.79
N ILE A 8 16.42 5.84 16.09
CA ILE A 8 16.83 4.91 17.16
C ILE A 8 15.62 4.26 17.87
N ASN A 9 14.43 4.41 17.29
CA ASN A 9 13.21 3.77 17.79
C ASN A 9 13.28 2.24 17.63
N THR A 10 12.35 1.54 18.29
CA THR A 10 12.36 0.07 18.41
C THR A 10 12.48 -0.62 17.04
N TYR A 11 11.67 -0.21 16.06
CA TYR A 11 11.72 -0.74 14.70
C TYR A 11 13.13 -0.69 14.08
N HIS A 12 13.80 0.45 14.18
CA HIS A 12 15.10 0.69 13.54
C HIS A 12 16.23 -0.10 14.21
N CYS A 13 16.02 -0.52 15.45
CA CYS A 13 16.96 -1.34 16.22
C CYS A 13 16.70 -2.85 16.10
N ILE A 14 15.66 -3.28 15.38
CA ILE A 14 15.36 -4.70 15.14
C ILE A 14 16.17 -5.19 13.93
N GLN A 15 17.02 -6.20 14.15
CA GLN A 15 17.72 -6.91 13.08
C GLN A 15 16.77 -7.82 12.30
N GLY A 16 15.83 -8.46 13.00
CA GLY A 16 14.81 -9.28 12.38
C GLY A 16 14.04 -10.10 13.41
N LEU A 17 12.86 -10.55 12.98
CA LEU A 17 12.07 -11.57 13.64
C LEU A 17 12.45 -12.93 13.06
N TYR A 18 12.41 -13.98 13.87
CA TYR A 18 12.65 -15.33 13.39
C TYR A 18 11.77 -16.35 14.09
N TRP A 19 11.57 -17.47 13.41
CA TRP A 19 11.11 -18.72 14.00
C TRP A 19 12.23 -19.74 13.97
N ARG A 20 12.38 -20.51 15.04
CA ARG A 20 13.28 -21.66 15.10
C ARG A 20 12.63 -22.86 15.75
N ASP A 21 13.17 -24.04 15.48
CA ASP A 21 12.85 -25.26 16.21
C ASP A 21 13.70 -25.42 17.50
N ALA A 22 13.51 -26.54 18.19
CA ALA A 22 14.27 -26.89 19.39
C ALA A 22 15.76 -27.20 19.12
N SER A 23 16.12 -27.57 17.88
CA SER A 23 17.52 -27.81 17.47
C SER A 23 18.28 -26.52 17.12
N GLY A 24 17.58 -25.38 17.10
CA GLY A 24 18.13 -24.08 16.73
C GLY A 24 18.17 -23.84 15.22
N GLU A 25 17.50 -24.68 14.42
CA GLU A 25 17.31 -24.46 12.99
C GLU A 25 16.31 -23.33 12.76
N LEU A 26 16.68 -22.36 11.90
CA LEU A 26 15.76 -21.30 11.49
C LEU A 26 14.72 -21.84 10.52
N LEU A 27 13.45 -21.60 10.83
CA LEU A 27 12.30 -22.00 10.02
C LEU A 27 11.81 -20.86 9.13
N ALA A 28 11.86 -19.63 9.64
CA ALA A 28 11.50 -18.43 8.88
C ALA A 28 12.13 -17.19 9.50
N VAL A 29 12.27 -16.17 8.68
CA VAL A 29 12.89 -14.89 9.05
C VAL A 29 12.10 -13.77 8.39
N GLU A 30 11.82 -12.70 9.13
CA GLU A 30 11.05 -11.54 8.65
C GLU A 30 11.56 -10.19 9.19
N GLY A 31 11.20 -9.12 8.47
CA GLY A 31 11.52 -7.73 8.78
C GLY A 31 12.51 -7.08 7.81
N SER A 32 12.51 -5.76 7.74
CA SER A 32 13.32 -4.97 6.79
C SER A 32 14.82 -5.24 6.80
N ASN A 33 15.39 -5.60 7.96
CA ASN A 33 16.83 -5.87 8.12
C ASN A 33 17.18 -7.36 8.09
N SER A 34 16.18 -8.22 7.87
CA SER A 34 16.27 -9.64 8.16
C SER A 34 17.05 -10.46 7.12
N LYS A 35 17.37 -9.86 5.97
CA LYS A 35 18.10 -10.53 4.87
C LYS A 35 19.45 -11.11 5.31
N SER A 36 20.16 -10.43 6.21
CA SER A 36 21.44 -10.92 6.76
C SER A 36 21.27 -11.80 7.99
N LEU A 37 20.05 -11.95 8.52
CA LEU A 37 19.82 -12.71 9.75
C LEU A 37 20.21 -14.18 9.62
N PRO A 38 19.97 -14.89 8.50
CA PRO A 38 20.46 -16.27 8.35
C PRO A 38 21.98 -16.39 8.47
N GLU A 39 22.75 -15.43 7.93
CA GLU A 39 24.21 -15.38 8.06
C GLU A 39 24.62 -15.07 9.51
N ILE A 40 24.01 -14.05 10.12
CA ILE A 40 24.21 -13.70 11.54
C ILE A 40 23.90 -14.92 12.44
N TRP A 41 22.86 -15.69 12.09
CA TRP A 41 22.41 -16.85 12.86
C TRP A 41 23.43 -17.98 12.90
N THR A 42 24.29 -18.12 11.89
CA THR A 42 25.37 -19.13 11.91
C THR A 42 26.30 -18.97 13.12
N GLN A 43 26.44 -17.74 13.63
CA GLN A 43 27.22 -17.43 14.83
C GLN A 43 26.34 -17.29 16.08
N LEU A 44 25.11 -16.77 15.96
CA LEU A 44 24.18 -16.66 17.08
C LEU A 44 23.62 -18.00 17.56
N LYS A 45 23.48 -19.00 16.68
CA LYS A 45 22.80 -20.27 16.98
C LYS A 45 23.39 -20.93 18.22
N ASP A 46 24.71 -21.07 18.26
CA ASP A 46 25.39 -21.75 19.37
C ASP A 46 25.24 -20.97 20.68
N ILE A 47 25.25 -19.64 20.62
CA ILE A 47 25.04 -18.77 21.77
C ILE A 47 23.61 -18.91 22.30
N VAL A 48 22.61 -18.81 21.41
CA VAL A 48 21.18 -18.91 21.76
C VAL A 48 20.82 -20.30 22.29
N CYS A 49 21.41 -21.35 21.72
CA CYS A 49 21.12 -22.74 22.07
C CYS A 49 22.03 -23.29 23.18
N SER A 50 23.03 -22.52 23.63
CA SER A 50 23.95 -22.96 24.68
C SER A 50 23.23 -23.13 26.02
N ALA A 51 23.56 -24.22 26.72
CA ALA A 51 23.12 -24.44 28.09
C ALA A 51 23.88 -23.59 29.13
N THR A 52 24.98 -22.92 28.74
CA THR A 52 25.82 -22.12 29.64
C THR A 52 25.40 -20.65 29.73
N GLU A 53 24.61 -20.16 28.79
CA GLU A 53 24.18 -18.77 28.74
C GLU A 53 23.02 -18.51 29.70
N SER A 54 23.12 -17.43 30.48
CA SER A 54 22.10 -17.07 31.46
C SER A 54 21.00 -16.23 30.81
N TRP A 55 19.88 -16.88 30.48
CA TRP A 55 18.67 -16.20 30.01
C TRP A 55 17.95 -15.51 31.17
N ASN A 56 17.70 -14.20 31.02
CA ASN A 56 16.76 -13.51 31.89
C ASN A 56 15.34 -13.95 31.52
N GLN A 57 14.54 -14.32 32.51
CA GLN A 57 13.18 -14.79 32.28
C GLN A 57 12.16 -13.84 32.88
N LEU A 58 11.13 -13.53 32.10
CA LEU A 58 9.95 -12.80 32.55
C LEU A 58 8.73 -13.70 32.37
N GLN A 59 8.15 -14.11 33.50
CA GLN A 59 6.86 -14.79 33.51
C GLN A 59 5.73 -13.77 33.38
N LEU A 60 4.88 -13.95 32.37
CA LEU A 60 3.71 -13.13 32.16
C LEU A 60 2.49 -13.78 32.86
N PRO A 61 1.49 -12.98 33.29
CA PRO A 61 0.25 -13.51 33.87
C PRO A 61 -0.51 -14.49 32.96
N SER A 62 -0.22 -14.44 31.66
CA SER A 62 -0.71 -15.36 30.65
C SER A 62 -0.21 -16.80 30.76
N GLY A 63 0.83 -17.04 31.58
CA GLY A 63 1.60 -18.28 31.57
C GLY A 63 2.66 -18.34 30.47
N LYS A 64 2.77 -17.31 29.60
CA LYS A 64 3.89 -17.21 28.65
C LYS A 64 5.14 -16.73 29.36
N THR A 65 6.29 -17.26 28.96
CA THR A 65 7.61 -16.79 29.41
C THR A 65 8.30 -16.08 28.27
N ILE A 66 8.76 -14.85 28.50
CA ILE A 66 9.71 -14.18 27.61
C ILE A 66 11.10 -14.40 28.16
N ARG A 67 11.99 -14.97 27.36
CA ARG A 67 13.41 -15.11 27.70
C ARG A 67 14.20 -14.04 26.96
N THR A 68 15.17 -13.39 27.61
CA THR A 68 16.07 -12.42 26.99
C THR A 68 17.53 -12.76 27.29
N LEU A 69 18.36 -12.78 26.24
CA LEU A 69 19.79 -13.04 26.28
C LEU A 69 20.56 -11.85 25.73
N HIS A 70 21.62 -11.42 26.42
CA HIS A 70 22.54 -10.40 25.91
C HIS A 70 23.66 -11.07 25.12
N VAL A 71 23.92 -10.58 23.91
CA VAL A 71 24.95 -11.12 23.03
C VAL A 71 26.26 -10.36 23.26
N THR A 72 27.26 -11.04 23.81
CA THR A 72 28.60 -10.50 24.07
C THR A 72 29.61 -10.86 22.99
N ALA A 73 29.29 -11.83 22.12
CA ALA A 73 30.14 -12.25 21.02
C ALA A 73 30.27 -11.13 19.97
N ASP A 74 31.46 -11.01 19.39
CA ASP A 74 31.72 -10.08 18.29
C ASP A 74 31.26 -10.71 16.97
N ILE A 75 30.11 -10.26 16.47
CA ILE A 75 29.52 -10.72 15.21
C ILE A 75 29.47 -9.52 14.25
N PRO A 76 30.43 -9.38 13.31
CA PRO A 76 30.55 -8.19 12.47
C PRO A 76 29.29 -7.84 11.67
N ALA A 77 28.54 -8.85 11.22
CA ALA A 77 27.31 -8.66 10.44
C ALA A 77 26.20 -7.93 11.22
N LEU A 78 26.20 -7.94 12.56
CA LEU A 78 25.28 -7.15 13.38
C LEU A 78 25.47 -5.65 13.19
N LEU A 79 26.67 -5.20 12.80
CA LEU A 79 26.97 -3.77 12.64
C LEU A 79 26.25 -3.13 11.44
N ASN A 80 25.76 -3.93 10.48
CA ASN A 80 25.06 -3.44 9.29
C ASN A 80 23.81 -2.62 9.61
N ILE A 81 23.17 -2.89 10.76
CA ILE A 81 21.99 -2.14 11.24
C ILE A 81 22.26 -0.65 11.46
N ARG A 82 23.53 -0.24 11.66
CA ARG A 82 23.94 1.16 11.83
C ARG A 82 23.47 2.04 10.68
N SER A 83 23.29 1.49 9.48
CA SER A 83 22.77 2.20 8.31
C SER A 83 21.36 2.80 8.53
N ASN A 84 20.56 2.21 9.42
CA ASN A 84 19.23 2.67 9.83
C ASN A 84 19.24 3.81 10.83
N PHE A 85 20.39 4.10 11.44
CA PHE A 85 20.48 5.14 12.45
C PHE A 85 20.82 6.49 11.81
N PRO A 86 20.39 7.61 12.42
CA PRO A 86 20.87 8.93 12.06
C PRO A 86 22.41 8.98 12.09
N PRO A 87 23.06 9.83 11.27
CA PRO A 87 24.52 9.90 11.17
C PRO A 87 25.26 9.97 12.52
N SER A 88 24.68 10.61 13.53
CA SER A 88 25.25 10.75 14.87
C SER A 88 25.48 9.42 15.60
N TYR A 89 24.72 8.37 15.28
CA TYR A 89 24.77 7.08 15.98
C TYR A 89 25.47 5.97 15.18
N GLN A 90 25.84 6.23 13.92
CA GLN A 90 26.31 5.17 13.00
C GLN A 90 27.67 4.60 13.37
N GLN A 91 28.47 5.31 14.16
CA GLN A 91 29.80 4.87 14.59
C GLN A 91 29.79 4.29 16.01
N GLU A 92 28.65 4.29 16.70
CA GLU A 92 28.57 3.83 18.07
C GLU A 92 28.64 2.31 18.18
N GLU A 93 29.29 1.84 19.24
CA GLU A 93 29.18 0.45 19.67
C GLU A 93 27.73 0.07 19.96
N LEU A 94 27.40 -1.19 19.72
CA LEU A 94 26.04 -1.70 19.86
C LEU A 94 25.90 -2.56 21.12
N ASN A 95 24.72 -2.51 21.73
CA ASN A 95 24.22 -3.51 22.66
C ASN A 95 23.22 -4.39 21.91
N THR A 96 23.53 -5.68 21.79
CA THR A 96 22.69 -6.66 21.09
C THR A 96 22.04 -7.61 22.09
N GLN A 97 20.75 -7.86 21.89
CA GLN A 97 20.00 -8.83 22.67
C GLN A 97 19.08 -9.67 21.78
N VAL A 98 18.83 -10.89 22.24
CA VAL A 98 17.87 -11.83 21.68
C VAL A 98 16.74 -11.99 22.68
N SER A 99 15.49 -11.90 22.23
CA SER A 99 14.33 -12.21 23.07
C SER A 99 13.44 -13.26 22.40
N GLU A 100 12.97 -14.24 23.16
CA GLU A 100 12.20 -15.38 22.66
C GLU A 100 10.96 -15.71 23.49
N ILE A 101 9.96 -16.24 22.80
CA ILE A 101 8.82 -16.95 23.38
C ILE A 101 8.81 -18.36 22.80
N GLU A 102 8.86 -19.35 23.68
CA GLU A 102 8.72 -20.75 23.31
C GLU A 102 7.24 -21.17 23.33
N HIS A 103 6.82 -21.90 22.30
CA HIS A 103 5.48 -22.44 22.15
C HIS A 103 5.45 -23.92 22.53
N ALA A 104 4.26 -24.41 22.91
CA ALA A 104 4.07 -25.79 23.37
C ALA A 104 4.45 -26.88 22.33
N ASN A 105 4.54 -26.49 21.06
CA ASN A 105 4.98 -27.37 19.96
C ASN A 105 6.51 -27.44 19.80
N GLY A 106 7.27 -26.83 20.70
CA GLY A 106 8.74 -26.78 20.67
C GLY A 106 9.30 -25.73 19.71
N LEU A 107 8.46 -24.92 19.07
CA LEU A 107 8.92 -23.80 18.23
C LEU A 107 9.11 -22.54 19.08
N SER A 108 10.12 -21.75 18.75
CA SER A 108 10.37 -20.45 19.37
C SER A 108 10.25 -19.34 18.35
N ILE A 109 9.45 -18.32 18.67
CA ILE A 109 9.51 -17.03 17.98
C ILE A 109 10.49 -16.14 18.71
N GLY A 110 11.37 -15.50 17.96
CA GLY A 110 12.41 -14.64 18.51
C GLY A 110 12.57 -13.32 17.78
N LEU A 111 13.22 -12.40 18.47
CA LEU A 111 13.54 -11.06 17.99
C LEU A 111 14.99 -10.77 18.35
N VAL A 112 15.78 -10.37 17.35
CA VAL A 112 17.14 -9.87 17.57
C VAL A 112 17.12 -8.36 17.47
N THR A 113 17.61 -7.67 18.49
CA THR A 113 17.75 -6.20 18.48
C THR A 113 19.19 -5.79 18.76
N SER A 114 19.63 -4.73 18.09
CA SER A 114 20.93 -4.10 18.28
C SER A 114 20.75 -2.59 18.38
N ARG A 115 21.17 -2.00 19.50
CA ARG A 115 21.00 -0.57 19.81
C ARG A 115 22.32 0.13 20.02
N PRO A 116 22.46 1.42 19.68
CA PRO A 116 23.62 2.20 20.12
C PRO A 116 23.76 2.17 21.65
N LYS A 117 24.96 1.98 22.19
CA LYS A 117 25.21 1.89 23.63
C LYS A 117 24.80 3.15 24.40
N SER A 118 24.81 4.33 23.75
CA SER A 118 24.34 5.58 24.36
C SER A 118 22.84 5.58 24.64
N VAL A 119 22.07 4.79 23.88
CA VAL A 119 20.62 4.67 24.00
C VAL A 119 20.30 3.61 25.05
N LYS A 120 20.05 4.06 26.28
CA LYS A 120 19.61 3.17 27.36
C LYS A 120 18.24 2.57 27.02
N ALA A 121 18.08 1.28 27.29
CA ALA A 121 16.77 0.65 27.26
C ALA A 121 15.89 1.29 28.35
N ASP A 122 14.93 2.11 27.94
CA ASP A 122 13.94 2.68 28.83
C ASP A 122 12.74 1.72 28.99
N GLY A 123 11.84 2.02 29.92
CA GLY A 123 10.67 1.18 30.16
C GLY A 123 9.78 1.02 28.92
N PHE A 124 9.79 2.00 28.02
CA PHE A 124 9.01 1.97 26.78
C PHE A 124 9.63 1.07 25.71
N GLY A 125 10.93 1.18 25.44
CA GLY A 125 11.61 0.35 24.44
C GLY A 125 11.53 -1.13 24.79
N VAL A 126 11.69 -1.47 26.07
CA VAL A 126 11.52 -2.84 26.58
C VAL A 126 10.07 -3.31 26.40
N TRP A 127 9.09 -2.46 26.70
CA TRP A 127 7.68 -2.78 26.44
C TRP A 127 7.40 -2.99 24.95
N ALA A 128 7.94 -2.13 24.08
CA ALA A 128 7.69 -2.15 22.65
C ALA A 128 8.20 -3.44 21.98
N GLU A 129 9.40 -3.91 22.35
CA GLU A 129 9.92 -5.21 21.87
C GLU A 129 9.03 -6.38 22.29
N ARG A 130 8.59 -6.38 23.56
CA ARG A 130 7.70 -7.42 24.09
C ARG A 130 6.35 -7.38 23.40
N PHE A 131 5.81 -6.19 23.16
CA PHE A 131 4.58 -5.98 22.40
C PHE A 131 4.70 -6.57 21.00
N VAL A 132 5.80 -6.30 20.29
CA VAL A 132 6.05 -6.87 18.96
C VAL A 132 6.10 -8.39 19.01
N LEU A 133 6.87 -8.99 19.94
CA LEU A 133 6.95 -10.44 20.09
C LEU A 133 5.60 -11.10 20.42
N LEU A 134 4.75 -10.42 21.20
CA LEU A 134 3.47 -10.97 21.65
C LEU A 134 2.35 -10.83 20.62
N GLU A 135 2.35 -9.72 19.87
CA GLU A 135 1.22 -9.34 18.99
C GLU A 135 1.53 -9.51 17.51
N THR A 136 2.79 -9.82 17.13
CA THR A 136 3.09 -10.15 15.74
C THR A 136 2.32 -11.40 15.28
N GLU A 137 1.75 -11.32 14.08
CA GLU A 137 1.08 -12.44 13.42
C GLU A 137 2.05 -13.25 12.54
N PHE A 138 3.35 -13.12 12.77
CA PHE A 138 4.40 -13.82 12.04
C PHE A 138 4.28 -15.34 12.17
N GLN A 139 4.16 -16.02 11.05
CA GLN A 139 4.11 -17.47 10.89
C GLN A 139 5.35 -17.98 10.13
N PRO A 140 5.84 -19.19 10.47
CA PRO A 140 6.97 -19.82 9.78
C PRO A 140 6.54 -20.40 8.43
N PHE A 141 6.23 -19.52 7.48
CA PHE A 141 5.88 -19.88 6.12
C PHE A 141 7.12 -20.20 5.29
N ALA A 142 7.01 -21.28 4.50
CA ALA A 142 8.04 -21.64 3.54
C ALA A 142 8.00 -20.71 2.31
N HIS A 143 9.15 -20.56 1.67
CA HIS A 143 9.23 -19.99 0.32
C HIS A 143 8.68 -20.95 -0.72
N MET A 144 8.32 -20.43 -1.89
CA MET A 144 7.76 -21.24 -2.96
C MET A 144 8.74 -22.35 -3.37
N SER A 145 8.32 -23.61 -3.20
CA SER A 145 9.14 -24.78 -3.49
C SER A 145 9.33 -24.98 -4.99
N THR A 146 10.54 -25.36 -5.41
CA THR A 146 10.83 -25.86 -6.77
C THR A 146 10.54 -27.35 -6.95
N SER A 147 10.04 -28.02 -5.90
CA SER A 147 9.72 -29.46 -5.91
C SER A 147 8.75 -29.82 -7.04
N THR A 148 9.01 -30.95 -7.69
CA THR A 148 8.18 -31.47 -8.79
C THR A 148 7.07 -32.40 -8.30
N THR A 149 6.86 -32.53 -6.98
CA THR A 149 5.76 -33.36 -6.46
C THR A 149 4.42 -32.83 -6.95
N PRO A 150 3.42 -33.72 -7.19
CA PRO A 150 2.12 -33.30 -7.69
C PRO A 150 1.43 -32.22 -6.84
N TRP A 151 1.55 -32.30 -5.52
CA TRP A 151 0.96 -31.33 -4.61
C TRP A 151 1.68 -29.97 -4.67
N ALA A 152 3.01 -29.94 -4.77
CA ALA A 152 3.77 -28.70 -4.88
C ALA A 152 3.50 -28.00 -6.21
N ALA A 153 3.36 -28.77 -7.30
CA ALA A 153 2.93 -28.25 -8.59
C ALA A 153 1.53 -27.62 -8.51
N LYS A 154 0.56 -28.30 -7.87
CA LYS A 154 -0.78 -27.77 -7.65
C LYS A 154 -0.77 -26.49 -6.80
N HIS A 155 0.03 -26.44 -5.73
CA HIS A 155 0.16 -25.22 -4.91
C HIS A 155 0.67 -24.03 -5.75
N ARG A 156 1.69 -24.24 -6.58
CA ARG A 156 2.20 -23.20 -7.49
C ARG A 156 1.17 -22.76 -8.52
N GLU A 157 0.39 -23.68 -9.06
CA GLU A 157 -0.70 -23.37 -9.98
C GLU A 157 -1.75 -22.49 -9.30
N THR A 158 -2.22 -22.89 -8.11
CA THR A 158 -3.14 -22.08 -7.30
C THR A 158 -2.61 -20.67 -7.04
N CYS A 159 -1.35 -20.53 -6.60
CA CYS A 159 -0.73 -19.22 -6.39
C CYS A 159 -0.69 -18.39 -7.68
N THR A 160 -0.38 -19.03 -8.81
CA THR A 160 -0.34 -18.38 -10.13
C THR A 160 -1.71 -17.84 -10.52
N THR A 161 -2.76 -18.65 -10.38
CA THR A 161 -4.13 -18.23 -10.67
C THR A 161 -4.58 -17.07 -9.77
N ILE A 162 -4.20 -17.08 -8.48
CA ILE A 162 -4.49 -15.97 -7.56
C ILE A 162 -3.78 -14.69 -8.00
N ALA A 163 -2.51 -14.78 -8.42
CA ALA A 163 -1.76 -13.63 -8.93
C ALA A 163 -2.39 -13.06 -10.22
N GLU A 164 -2.92 -13.91 -11.10
CA GLU A 164 -3.64 -13.50 -12.31
C GLU A 164 -4.99 -12.82 -11.98
N ILE A 165 -5.72 -13.32 -10.98
CA ILE A 165 -6.93 -12.67 -10.47
C ILE A 165 -6.58 -11.28 -9.93
N PHE A 166 -5.51 -11.17 -9.12
CA PHE A 166 -5.04 -9.89 -8.59
C PHE A 166 -4.68 -8.91 -9.69
N GLU A 167 -3.87 -9.35 -10.67
CA GLU A 167 -3.43 -8.54 -11.80
C GLU A 167 -4.59 -7.99 -12.63
N ARG A 168 -5.58 -8.84 -12.91
CA ARG A 168 -6.75 -8.46 -13.71
C ARG A 168 -7.74 -7.58 -12.95
N ARG A 169 -7.98 -7.85 -11.67
CA ARG A 169 -9.06 -7.21 -10.90
C ARG A 169 -8.61 -5.95 -10.17
N LEU A 170 -7.46 -6.01 -9.50
CA LEU A 170 -7.05 -4.98 -8.54
C LEU A 170 -5.75 -4.29 -8.89
N LYS A 171 -4.76 -4.92 -9.53
CA LYS A 171 -3.44 -4.32 -9.71
C LYS A 171 -3.52 -2.98 -10.43
N ASN A 172 -2.94 -1.96 -9.80
CA ASN A 172 -2.74 -0.67 -10.43
C ASN A 172 -1.33 -0.62 -11.03
N VAL A 173 -1.22 -0.08 -12.25
CA VAL A 173 0.05 0.03 -12.98
C VAL A 173 0.71 1.37 -12.66
N SER A 174 2.00 1.37 -12.36
CA SER A 174 2.81 2.59 -12.28
C SER A 174 3.67 2.79 -13.54
N LYS A 175 4.28 3.99 -13.67
CA LYS A 175 5.20 4.29 -14.79
C LYS A 175 6.45 3.41 -14.77
N ASP A 176 6.89 3.02 -13.58
CA ASP A 176 8.08 2.25 -13.28
C ASP A 176 7.76 0.85 -12.75
N ASP A 177 6.61 0.28 -13.17
CA ASP A 177 6.10 -1.00 -12.71
C ASP A 177 7.14 -2.13 -12.84
N GLN A 178 7.36 -2.85 -11.75
CA GLN A 178 8.30 -3.96 -11.59
C GLN A 178 7.59 -5.29 -11.30
N TRP A 179 6.27 -5.35 -11.52
CA TRP A 179 5.47 -6.56 -11.33
C TRP A 179 6.08 -7.75 -12.09
N ASP A 180 6.30 -7.61 -13.40
CA ASP A 180 6.86 -8.67 -14.25
C ASP A 180 8.37 -8.87 -14.08
N VAL A 181 9.06 -8.00 -13.33
CA VAL A 181 10.51 -8.06 -13.12
C VAL A 181 10.85 -8.85 -11.87
N CYS A 182 10.17 -8.56 -10.76
CA CYS A 182 10.40 -9.21 -9.46
C CYS A 182 9.16 -9.22 -8.57
N GLY A 183 8.23 -8.27 -8.77
CA GLY A 183 7.06 -8.09 -7.91
C GLY A 183 6.14 -9.30 -7.84
N LYS A 184 5.90 -9.95 -8.98
CA LYS A 184 5.05 -11.13 -9.07
C LYS A 184 5.62 -12.29 -8.26
N GLU A 185 6.93 -12.49 -8.28
CA GLU A 185 7.60 -13.53 -7.48
C GLU A 185 7.43 -13.27 -5.99
N VAL A 186 7.62 -12.02 -5.55
CA VAL A 186 7.39 -11.61 -4.14
C VAL A 186 5.94 -11.84 -3.72
N PHE A 187 4.98 -11.54 -4.60
CA PHE A 187 3.56 -11.80 -4.34
C PHE A 187 3.27 -13.30 -4.23
N LEU A 188 3.79 -14.10 -5.16
CA LEU A 188 3.62 -15.55 -5.19
C LEU A 188 4.17 -16.20 -3.93
N ASP A 189 5.38 -15.83 -3.51
CA ASP A 189 5.99 -16.32 -2.27
C ASP A 189 5.12 -16.02 -1.05
N ARG A 190 4.57 -14.79 -0.99
CA ARG A 190 3.71 -14.37 0.12
C ARG A 190 2.40 -15.16 0.18
N VAL A 191 1.80 -15.45 -0.98
CA VAL A 191 0.59 -16.27 -1.09
C VAL A 191 0.90 -17.75 -0.82
N TYR A 192 2.04 -18.24 -1.29
CA TYR A 192 2.43 -19.65 -1.17
C TYR A 192 2.48 -20.11 0.29
N GLY A 193 2.97 -19.28 1.21
CA GLY A 193 2.98 -19.60 2.64
C GLY A 193 1.61 -20.00 3.20
N TYR A 194 0.53 -19.36 2.74
CA TYR A 194 -0.83 -19.71 3.10
C TYR A 194 -1.30 -20.99 2.40
N VAL A 195 -1.04 -21.10 1.10
CA VAL A 195 -1.46 -22.24 0.28
C VAL A 195 -0.82 -23.53 0.77
N ASP A 196 0.48 -23.51 1.07
CA ASP A 196 1.23 -24.64 1.62
C ASP A 196 0.64 -25.14 2.94
N LYS A 197 0.27 -24.21 3.82
CA LYS A 197 -0.34 -24.50 5.12
C LYS A 197 -1.86 -24.70 5.06
N ASN A 198 -2.47 -24.57 3.89
CA ASN A 198 -3.93 -24.61 3.70
C ASN A 198 -4.66 -23.64 4.64
N LEU A 199 -4.12 -22.44 4.78
CA LEU A 199 -4.66 -21.35 5.61
C LEU A 199 -5.35 -20.29 4.74
N PRO A 200 -6.37 -19.58 5.25
CA PRO A 200 -6.96 -18.45 4.53
C PRO A 200 -5.94 -17.32 4.30
N ILE A 201 -5.84 -16.81 3.08
CA ILE A 201 -4.91 -15.73 2.72
C ILE A 201 -5.33 -14.44 3.39
N GLN A 202 -4.38 -13.75 4.04
CA GLN A 202 -4.65 -12.45 4.66
C GLN A 202 -4.10 -11.31 3.81
N LEU A 203 -4.97 -10.40 3.37
CA LEU A 203 -4.60 -9.18 2.65
C LEU A 203 -4.78 -7.97 3.57
N ALA A 204 -3.79 -7.07 3.60
CA ALA A 204 -3.83 -5.85 4.41
C ALA A 204 -3.91 -4.62 3.50
N LEU A 205 -4.98 -3.83 3.62
CA LEU A 205 -5.21 -2.62 2.85
C LEU A 205 -5.43 -1.42 3.78
N PRO A 206 -4.38 -0.61 4.06
CA PRO A 206 -4.55 0.72 4.63
C PRO A 206 -5.34 1.64 3.69
N ALA A 207 -6.57 1.98 4.08
CA ALA A 207 -7.48 2.78 3.27
C ALA A 207 -8.71 3.25 4.08
N PHE A 208 -9.52 4.12 3.46
CA PHE A 208 -10.80 4.59 3.98
C PHE A 208 -10.70 5.30 5.35
N PRO A 209 -9.85 6.34 5.51
CA PRO A 209 -9.70 7.03 6.79
C PRO A 209 -10.99 7.75 7.23
N CYS A 210 -11.45 8.68 6.38
CA CYS A 210 -12.67 9.47 6.48
C CYS A 210 -12.80 10.31 5.20
N LYS A 211 -13.98 10.89 4.93
CA LYS A 211 -14.12 11.92 3.88
C LYS A 211 -13.24 13.15 4.19
N SER A 212 -12.73 13.79 3.13
CA SER A 212 -12.07 15.10 3.20
C SER A 212 -12.96 16.12 3.93
N PRO A 213 -12.42 16.96 4.83
CA PRO A 213 -13.18 18.03 5.46
C PRO A 213 -13.47 19.19 4.50
N ASN A 214 -12.86 19.20 3.29
CA ASN A 214 -13.09 20.24 2.31
C ASN A 214 -14.36 19.94 1.51
N PRO A 215 -15.44 20.74 1.68
CA PRO A 215 -16.70 20.49 0.99
C PRO A 215 -16.56 20.61 -0.53
N ASN A 216 -15.55 21.29 -1.07
CA ASN A 216 -15.32 21.38 -2.51
C ASN A 216 -14.79 20.08 -3.12
N LYS A 217 -14.28 19.15 -2.29
CA LYS A 217 -13.76 17.86 -2.72
C LYS A 217 -14.83 16.77 -2.66
N VAL A 218 -15.65 16.75 -1.62
CA VAL A 218 -16.61 15.65 -1.35
C VAL A 218 -18.06 16.14 -1.31
N GLY A 219 -19.00 15.24 -1.55
CA GLY A 219 -20.43 15.56 -1.51
C GLY A 219 -20.98 15.71 -0.09
N GLY A 220 -20.44 14.93 0.84
CA GLY A 220 -20.76 14.95 2.27
C GLY A 220 -19.63 14.36 3.10
N ILE A 221 -19.88 14.20 4.41
CA ILE A 221 -18.89 13.68 5.38
C ILE A 221 -18.95 12.17 5.59
N MET A 222 -20.02 11.52 5.12
CA MET A 222 -20.24 10.07 5.23
C MET A 222 -19.79 9.36 3.94
N PRO A 223 -19.55 8.03 3.98
CA PRO A 223 -19.35 7.23 2.77
C PRO A 223 -20.46 7.47 1.74
N ASP A 224 -20.08 7.59 0.47
CA ASP A 224 -21.01 7.81 -0.63
C ASP A 224 -20.82 6.72 -1.71
N LEU A 225 -21.47 6.84 -2.87
CA LEU A 225 -21.42 5.84 -3.93
C LEU A 225 -19.98 5.44 -4.32
N ALA A 226 -19.00 6.32 -4.13
CA ALA A 226 -17.59 6.01 -4.39
C ALA A 226 -17.06 4.89 -3.49
N GLU A 227 -17.35 4.93 -2.20
CA GLU A 227 -16.97 3.90 -1.24
C GLU A 227 -17.72 2.59 -1.51
N HIS A 228 -18.99 2.66 -1.86
CA HIS A 228 -19.80 1.49 -2.22
C HIS A 228 -19.19 0.72 -3.41
N ILE A 229 -18.88 1.41 -4.51
CA ILE A 229 -18.24 0.78 -5.68
C ILE A 229 -16.87 0.20 -5.32
N ALA A 230 -16.11 0.87 -4.45
CA ALA A 230 -14.81 0.37 -4.01
C ALA A 230 -14.94 -0.91 -3.17
N MET A 231 -15.94 -0.99 -2.29
CA MET A 231 -16.23 -2.21 -1.53
C MET A 231 -16.64 -3.36 -2.44
N ASP A 232 -17.46 -3.11 -3.46
CA ASP A 232 -17.86 -4.13 -4.45
C ASP A 232 -16.62 -4.72 -5.13
N ALA A 233 -15.71 -3.87 -5.60
CA ALA A 233 -14.50 -4.31 -6.28
C ALA A 233 -13.60 -5.19 -5.38
N LEU A 234 -13.47 -4.83 -4.10
CA LEU A 234 -12.70 -5.60 -3.13
C LEU A 234 -13.37 -6.93 -2.77
N HIS A 235 -14.70 -6.93 -2.57
CA HIS A 235 -15.49 -8.12 -2.28
C HIS A 235 -15.44 -9.10 -3.46
N ASP A 236 -15.68 -8.63 -4.67
CA ASP A 236 -15.69 -9.45 -5.89
C ASP A 236 -14.32 -10.10 -6.15
N PHE A 237 -13.23 -9.38 -5.88
CA PHE A 237 -11.88 -9.93 -5.96
C PHE A 237 -11.70 -11.14 -5.01
N VAL A 238 -12.05 -10.99 -3.74
CA VAL A 238 -11.90 -12.07 -2.75
C VAL A 238 -12.84 -13.24 -3.07
N LYS A 239 -14.08 -12.95 -3.50
CA LYS A 239 -15.03 -13.97 -3.92
C LYS A 239 -14.48 -14.80 -5.08
N GLU A 240 -13.82 -14.18 -6.05
CA GLU A 240 -13.17 -14.90 -7.15
C GLU A 240 -12.00 -15.76 -6.67
N VAL A 241 -11.17 -15.26 -5.75
CA VAL A 241 -10.11 -16.06 -5.10
C VAL A 241 -10.68 -17.29 -4.39
N ASN A 242 -11.81 -17.14 -3.68
CA ASN A 242 -12.47 -18.24 -2.99
C ASN A 242 -12.97 -19.34 -3.92
N THR A 243 -13.18 -19.05 -5.22
CA THR A 243 -13.57 -20.08 -6.21
C THR A 243 -12.43 -21.01 -6.60
N VAL A 244 -11.17 -20.57 -6.44
CA VAL A 244 -9.97 -21.34 -6.83
C VAL A 244 -9.19 -21.84 -5.62
N TYR A 245 -9.39 -21.27 -4.44
CA TYR A 245 -8.69 -21.63 -3.21
C TYR A 245 -9.66 -21.91 -2.05
N PRO A 246 -9.91 -23.18 -1.67
CA PRO A 246 -10.96 -23.54 -0.71
C PRO A 246 -10.86 -22.91 0.69
N PRO A 247 -9.68 -22.71 1.31
CA PRO A 247 -9.58 -21.95 2.56
C PRO A 247 -9.96 -20.48 2.42
N GLY A 248 -9.92 -19.96 1.19
CA GLY A 248 -10.30 -18.60 0.84
C GLY A 248 -9.32 -17.51 1.24
N ALA A 249 -9.79 -16.28 1.22
CA ALA A 249 -9.03 -15.09 1.57
C ALA A 249 -9.88 -14.08 2.36
N THR A 250 -9.21 -13.22 3.14
CA THR A 250 -9.82 -12.10 3.84
C THR A 250 -9.10 -10.81 3.49
N MET A 251 -9.86 -9.83 3.01
CA MET A 251 -9.42 -8.44 2.83
C MET A 251 -9.60 -7.66 4.14
N TRP A 252 -8.49 -7.30 4.79
CA TRP A 252 -8.50 -6.40 5.93
C TRP A 252 -8.40 -4.95 5.46
N ILE A 253 -9.50 -4.22 5.56
CA ILE A 253 -9.50 -2.76 5.45
C ILE A 253 -8.97 -2.21 6.77
N ILE A 254 -7.77 -1.63 6.72
CA ILE A 254 -7.11 -1.07 7.89
C ILE A 254 -7.29 0.45 7.89
N ASN A 255 -8.29 0.93 8.64
CA ASN A 255 -8.61 2.35 8.72
C ASN A 255 -7.48 3.12 9.40
N ASP A 256 -6.85 4.03 8.66
CA ASP A 256 -5.73 4.86 9.09
C ASP A 256 -6.15 6.29 9.49
N GLY A 257 -7.45 6.57 9.59
CA GLY A 257 -7.97 7.90 9.96
C GLY A 257 -7.47 8.39 11.33
N HIS A 258 -7.43 7.49 12.32
CA HIS A 258 -6.89 7.81 13.65
C HIS A 258 -5.39 8.14 13.62
N VAL A 259 -4.65 7.71 12.60
CA VAL A 259 -3.23 8.08 12.44
C VAL A 259 -3.10 9.58 12.13
N PHE A 260 -4.05 10.17 11.41
CA PHE A 260 -3.93 11.51 10.81
C PHE A 260 -5.00 12.52 11.21
N SER A 261 -5.97 12.19 12.07
CA SER A 261 -7.16 13.01 12.33
C SER A 261 -6.85 14.51 12.59
N ASP A 262 -5.91 14.84 13.47
CA ASP A 262 -5.41 16.19 13.78
C ASP A 262 -4.45 16.79 12.74
N CYS A 263 -3.99 15.99 11.78
CA CYS A 263 -3.28 16.48 10.59
C CYS A 263 -4.26 16.89 9.49
N ILE A 264 -5.36 16.17 9.35
CA ILE A 264 -6.37 16.40 8.30
C ILE A 264 -7.56 17.23 8.80
N GLY A 265 -7.63 17.58 10.08
CA GLY A 265 -8.68 18.44 10.62
C GLY A 265 -10.03 17.77 10.83
N VAL A 266 -10.01 16.48 11.16
CA VAL A 266 -11.20 15.69 11.46
C VAL A 266 -11.10 15.21 12.91
N ASP A 267 -12.20 15.26 13.65
CA ASP A 267 -12.26 14.82 15.04
C ASP A 267 -12.20 13.29 15.13
N ASP A 268 -11.61 12.76 16.21
CA ASP A 268 -11.45 11.30 16.40
C ASP A 268 -12.80 10.55 16.38
N GLU A 269 -13.84 11.13 16.96
CA GLU A 269 -15.20 10.57 16.97
C GLU A 269 -15.80 10.46 15.56
N MET A 270 -15.42 11.37 14.64
CA MET A 270 -15.87 11.31 13.26
C MET A 270 -15.16 10.18 12.49
N ILE A 271 -13.90 9.88 12.82
CA ILE A 271 -13.20 8.70 12.27
C ILE A 271 -13.94 7.43 12.70
N ASP A 272 -14.28 7.33 14.00
CA ASP A 272 -15.04 6.18 14.52
C ASP A 272 -16.42 6.04 13.85
N THR A 273 -17.10 7.16 13.64
CA THR A 273 -18.41 7.19 12.97
C THR A 273 -18.31 6.73 11.51
N TYR A 274 -17.30 7.20 10.78
CA TYR A 274 -17.07 6.80 9.40
C TYR A 274 -16.73 5.30 9.29
N ASP A 275 -15.87 4.79 10.17
CA ASP A 275 -15.49 3.37 10.21
C ASP A 275 -16.70 2.47 10.52
N ALA A 276 -17.51 2.85 11.52
CA ALA A 276 -18.74 2.14 11.86
C ALA A 276 -19.75 2.14 10.70
N CYS A 277 -19.86 3.25 9.97
CA CYS A 277 -20.72 3.36 8.80
C CYS A 277 -20.26 2.45 7.65
N MET A 278 -18.95 2.41 7.35
CA MET A 278 -18.38 1.50 6.36
C MET A 278 -18.68 0.03 6.71
N ALA A 279 -18.51 -0.35 7.97
CA ALA A 279 -18.81 -1.70 8.44
C ALA A 279 -20.32 -2.03 8.35
N ALA A 280 -21.19 -1.08 8.68
CA ALA A 280 -22.64 -1.25 8.57
C ALA A 280 -23.09 -1.41 7.11
N ILE A 281 -22.59 -0.55 6.22
CA ILE A 281 -22.86 -0.64 4.77
C ILE A 281 -22.43 -2.01 4.23
N TYR A 282 -21.23 -2.48 4.58
CA TYR A 282 -20.77 -3.79 4.12
C TYR A 282 -21.69 -4.92 4.59
N LYS A 283 -22.10 -4.89 5.86
CA LYS A 283 -23.00 -5.90 6.44
C LYS A 283 -24.39 -5.88 5.80
N GLU A 284 -24.94 -4.70 5.52
CA GLU A 284 -26.23 -4.55 4.85
C GLU A 284 -26.18 -5.05 3.41
N ARG A 285 -25.08 -4.76 2.71
CA ARG A 285 -24.90 -5.13 1.31
C ARG A 285 -24.62 -6.61 1.11
N TYR A 286 -23.95 -7.24 2.07
CA TYR A 286 -23.56 -8.65 2.04
C TYR A 286 -23.96 -9.36 3.35
N PRO A 287 -25.28 -9.51 3.61
CA PRO A 287 -25.76 -10.14 4.85
C PRO A 287 -25.38 -11.62 4.92
N ASP A 288 -25.35 -12.28 3.76
CA ASP A 288 -24.98 -13.66 3.57
C ASP A 288 -23.56 -13.75 2.98
N ASP A 289 -22.54 -13.18 3.62
CA ASP A 289 -21.14 -13.41 3.23
C ASP A 289 -20.79 -14.91 3.46
N VAL A 290 -21.19 -15.77 2.51
CA VAL A 290 -21.16 -17.25 2.57
C VAL A 290 -19.76 -17.83 2.28
N GLY A 291 -18.74 -16.98 2.25
CA GLY A 291 -17.36 -17.41 2.05
C GLY A 291 -16.89 -18.38 3.14
N PRO A 292 -15.84 -19.18 2.87
CA PRO A 292 -15.24 -20.06 3.89
C PRO A 292 -14.69 -19.27 5.10
N VAL A 293 -14.35 -18.01 4.87
CA VAL A 293 -14.00 -17.00 5.86
C VAL A 293 -14.67 -15.68 5.50
N PRO A 294 -14.82 -14.73 6.45
CA PRO A 294 -15.35 -13.40 6.11
C PRO A 294 -14.50 -12.73 5.03
N THR A 295 -15.17 -12.21 4.01
CA THR A 295 -14.53 -11.67 2.80
C THR A 295 -13.84 -10.35 3.09
N ILE A 296 -14.51 -9.42 3.79
CA ILE A 296 -13.93 -8.16 4.26
C ILE A 296 -14.02 -8.07 5.79
N LYS A 297 -12.93 -7.59 6.41
CA LYS A 297 -12.89 -7.21 7.82
C LYS A 297 -12.32 -5.81 7.98
N PHE A 298 -12.76 -5.13 9.04
CA PHE A 298 -12.32 -3.77 9.38
C PHE A 298 -11.42 -3.82 10.61
N LYS A 299 -10.34 -3.01 10.59
CA LYS A 299 -9.39 -2.87 11.71
C LYS A 299 -8.87 -1.44 11.74
N GLY A 300 -8.99 -0.74 12.86
CA GLY A 300 -8.38 0.57 13.06
C GLY A 300 -7.11 0.52 13.90
N LEU A 301 -6.47 1.68 14.07
CA LEU A 301 -5.30 1.85 14.95
C LEU A 301 -5.59 1.39 16.40
N LYS A 302 -6.78 1.70 16.92
CA LYS A 302 -7.23 1.26 18.25
C LYS A 302 -7.31 -0.27 18.36
N ASN A 303 -7.70 -0.97 17.29
CA ASN A 303 -7.76 -2.44 17.28
C ASN A 303 -6.37 -3.07 17.21
N ILE A 304 -5.41 -2.42 16.52
CA ILE A 304 -4.00 -2.88 16.48
C ILE A 304 -3.41 -2.92 17.89
N PHE A 305 -3.66 -1.90 18.70
CA PHE A 305 -3.16 -1.83 20.07
C PHE A 305 -4.11 -2.41 21.12
N ALA A 306 -5.27 -2.93 20.72
CA ALA A 306 -6.34 -3.36 21.62
C ALA A 306 -6.65 -2.29 22.69
N ALA A 307 -6.97 -1.08 22.24
CA ALA A 307 -7.15 0.09 23.12
C ALA A 307 -8.22 -0.10 24.20
N ASP A 308 -9.22 -0.95 23.94
CA ASP A 308 -10.27 -1.30 24.91
C ASP A 308 -9.77 -2.24 26.02
N SER A 309 -8.53 -2.74 25.92
CA SER A 309 -7.98 -3.65 26.91
C SER A 309 -7.55 -2.91 28.18
N ASP A 310 -7.75 -3.63 29.26
CA ASP A 310 -7.53 -3.22 30.62
C ASP A 310 -6.05 -2.80 30.84
N GLY A 311 -5.09 -3.54 30.28
CA GLY A 311 -3.66 -3.22 30.31
C GLY A 311 -3.24 -2.01 29.45
N PHE A 312 -4.05 -1.59 28.48
CA PHE A 312 -3.72 -0.45 27.61
C PHE A 312 -3.75 0.88 28.38
N ARG A 313 -4.68 1.05 29.31
CA ARG A 313 -4.81 2.27 30.13
C ARG A 313 -3.62 2.51 31.05
N ASP A 314 -2.98 1.44 31.51
CA ASP A 314 -1.77 1.56 32.34
C ASP A 314 -0.54 2.00 31.54
N LEU A 315 -0.49 1.75 30.22
CA LEU A 315 0.56 2.26 29.33
C LEU A 315 0.54 3.78 29.20
N GLN A 316 -0.62 4.40 29.40
CA GLN A 316 -0.73 5.85 29.42
C GLN A 316 0.24 6.46 30.45
N LYS A 317 0.43 5.79 31.60
CA LYS A 317 1.34 6.24 32.67
C LYS A 317 2.81 6.10 32.27
N LEU A 318 3.17 5.06 31.53
CA LEU A 318 4.52 4.84 31.01
C LEU A 318 4.90 5.88 29.95
N LEU A 319 3.92 6.37 29.19
CA LEU A 319 4.12 7.33 28.12
C LEU A 319 3.96 8.79 28.52
N LEU A 320 3.62 9.09 29.79
CA LEU A 320 3.28 10.45 30.28
C LEU A 320 4.28 11.54 29.85
N ASN A 321 5.55 11.17 29.60
CA ASN A 321 6.62 12.10 29.21
C ASN A 321 7.33 11.78 27.88
N SER A 322 6.91 10.74 27.15
CA SER A 322 7.83 10.08 26.20
C SER A 322 7.90 10.71 24.80
N HIS A 323 6.82 11.30 24.28
CA HIS A 323 6.80 11.87 22.94
C HIS A 323 5.89 13.10 22.87
N GLN A 324 6.48 14.29 22.70
CA GLN A 324 5.74 15.47 22.27
C GLN A 324 5.36 15.30 20.80
N MET A 325 4.09 15.06 20.55
CA MET A 325 3.53 15.04 19.20
C MET A 325 2.89 16.40 18.93
N PRO A 326 3.26 17.11 17.86
CA PRO A 326 2.61 18.35 17.50
C PRO A 326 1.25 18.05 16.88
N HIS A 327 0.31 18.96 17.14
CA HIS A 327 -1.04 18.95 16.58
C HIS A 327 -1.25 20.26 15.82
N PRO A 328 -0.84 20.35 14.54
CA PRO A 328 -0.84 21.61 13.81
C PRO A 328 -2.25 22.14 13.50
N VAL A 329 -3.27 21.27 13.51
CA VAL A 329 -4.68 21.61 13.29
C VAL A 329 -5.47 21.31 14.56
N LYS A 330 -6.42 22.18 14.89
CA LYS A 330 -7.26 21.99 16.08
C LYS A 330 -8.39 21.02 15.77
N THR A 331 -8.42 19.89 16.47
CA THR A 331 -9.50 18.88 16.44
C THR A 331 -9.79 18.40 17.86
N LYS A 332 -10.90 17.69 18.04
CA LYS A 332 -11.19 16.97 19.28
C LYS A 332 -10.50 15.61 19.22
N LEU A 333 -9.58 15.41 20.16
CA LEU A 333 -8.82 14.17 20.32
C LEU A 333 -9.38 13.36 21.48
N THR A 334 -9.40 12.03 21.29
CA THR A 334 -9.71 11.08 22.36
C THR A 334 -8.42 10.57 23.00
N GLY A 335 -8.47 10.24 24.30
CA GLY A 335 -7.29 9.77 25.03
C GLY A 335 -6.69 8.50 24.43
N ASP A 336 -7.53 7.56 23.99
CA ASP A 336 -7.09 6.27 23.47
C ASP A 336 -6.46 6.39 22.08
N ALA A 337 -7.06 7.15 21.17
CA ALA A 337 -6.48 7.38 19.85
C ALA A 337 -5.15 8.14 19.94
N GLU A 338 -5.06 9.12 20.83
CA GLU A 338 -3.83 9.87 21.08
C GLU A 338 -2.72 8.97 21.66
N LEU A 339 -3.08 8.08 22.58
CA LEU A 339 -2.16 7.08 23.11
C LEU A 339 -1.66 6.16 22.00
N CYS A 340 -2.55 5.66 21.14
CA CYS A 340 -2.18 4.85 19.98
C CYS A 340 -1.21 5.56 19.02
N ARG A 341 -1.40 6.86 18.73
CA ARG A 341 -0.47 7.64 17.88
C ARG A 341 0.92 7.71 18.50
N LYS A 342 0.99 7.99 19.81
CA LYS A 342 2.27 8.04 20.55
C LYS A 342 2.98 6.70 20.56
N LEU A 343 2.24 5.61 20.79
CA LEU A 343 2.79 4.25 20.74
C LEU A 343 3.33 3.93 19.34
N MET A 344 2.55 4.20 18.29
CA MET A 344 2.97 3.99 16.90
C MET A 344 4.25 4.77 16.57
N LEU A 345 4.32 6.05 16.93
CA LEU A 345 5.50 6.89 16.72
C LEU A 345 6.70 6.43 17.54
N GLY A 346 6.52 6.04 18.80
CA GLY A 346 7.61 5.53 19.63
C GLY A 346 8.15 4.17 19.14
N ILE A 347 7.29 3.31 18.60
CA ILE A 347 7.70 2.01 18.06
C ILE A 347 8.43 2.18 16.72
N GLY A 348 7.80 2.90 15.78
CA GLY A 348 8.21 2.89 14.36
C GLY A 348 8.60 4.25 13.79
N GLY A 349 8.51 5.33 14.56
CA GLY A 349 8.68 6.69 14.05
C GLY A 349 10.10 6.96 13.51
N PRO A 350 10.23 7.59 12.33
CA PRO A 350 11.51 8.11 11.88
C PRO A 350 11.94 9.34 12.71
N ASP A 351 13.24 9.63 12.71
CA ASP A 351 13.81 10.84 13.30
C ASP A 351 13.38 12.08 12.50
N ARG A 352 12.64 12.96 13.17
CA ARG A 352 12.08 14.18 12.56
C ARG A 352 13.16 15.18 12.18
N THR A 353 14.22 15.28 12.97
CA THR A 353 15.36 16.15 12.69
C THR A 353 16.05 15.70 11.43
N TYR A 354 16.21 14.39 11.25
CA TYR A 354 16.80 13.82 10.05
C TYR A 354 15.92 14.03 8.80
N ILE A 355 14.60 13.84 8.89
CA ILE A 355 13.67 14.20 7.79
C ILE A 355 13.87 15.67 7.40
N ARG A 356 13.94 16.57 8.39
CA ARG A 356 14.12 18.00 8.15
C ARG A 356 15.46 18.31 7.46
N GLN A 357 16.54 17.66 7.90
CA GLN A 357 17.85 17.77 7.26
C GLN A 357 17.80 17.36 5.78
N LEU A 358 17.11 16.27 5.43
CA LEU A 358 16.97 15.83 4.04
C LEU A 358 16.19 16.84 3.18
N ILE A 359 15.13 17.44 3.74
CA ILE A 359 14.37 18.50 3.07
C ILE A 359 15.25 19.74 2.83
N GLU A 360 16.02 20.16 3.84
CA GLU A 360 16.93 21.31 3.75
C GLU A 360 18.08 21.08 2.77
N GLN A 361 18.60 19.85 2.70
CA GLN A 361 19.63 19.41 1.75
C GLN A 361 19.10 19.15 0.33
N GLN A 362 17.80 19.33 0.11
CA GLN A 362 17.13 19.09 -1.18
C GLN A 362 17.29 17.66 -1.70
N GLU A 363 17.26 16.67 -0.82
CA GLU A 363 17.20 15.27 -1.23
C GLU A 363 15.93 15.07 -2.11
N PRO A 364 16.06 14.58 -3.36
CA PRO A 364 14.98 14.61 -4.34
C PRO A 364 13.67 13.95 -3.88
N ASP A 365 13.75 12.77 -3.28
CA ASP A 365 12.57 12.00 -2.85
C ASP A 365 11.87 12.69 -1.68
N ALA A 366 12.63 13.07 -0.64
CA ALA A 366 12.13 13.74 0.56
C ALA A 366 11.49 15.09 0.22
N LEU A 367 12.16 15.90 -0.58
CA LEU A 367 11.67 17.22 -0.96
C LEU A 367 10.45 17.13 -1.88
N GLY A 368 10.46 16.17 -2.81
CA GLY A 368 9.32 15.89 -3.68
C GLY A 368 8.07 15.52 -2.90
N LEU A 369 8.21 14.57 -1.95
CA LEU A 369 7.13 14.15 -1.06
C LEU A 369 6.62 15.30 -0.19
N TYR A 370 7.52 16.03 0.47
CA TYR A 370 7.18 17.17 1.32
C TYR A 370 6.40 18.26 0.57
N ARG A 371 6.85 18.63 -0.64
CA ARG A 371 6.17 19.65 -1.47
C ARG A 371 4.81 19.18 -1.97
N GLY A 372 4.72 17.93 -2.41
CA GLY A 372 3.47 17.31 -2.84
C GLY A 372 2.44 17.31 -1.71
N GLN A 373 2.84 16.83 -0.54
CA GLN A 373 2.00 16.79 0.65
C GLN A 373 1.59 18.19 1.10
N THR A 374 2.51 19.16 1.13
CA THR A 374 2.19 20.55 1.49
C THR A 374 1.14 21.16 0.55
N ARG A 375 1.25 20.93 -0.76
CA ARG A 375 0.27 21.41 -1.73
C ARG A 375 -1.10 20.75 -1.54
N PHE A 376 -1.10 19.45 -1.28
CA PHE A 376 -2.32 18.69 -1.01
C PHE A 376 -3.02 19.23 0.25
N MET A 377 -2.28 19.43 1.34
CA MET A 377 -2.83 19.93 2.61
C MET A 377 -3.27 21.40 2.54
N LEU A 378 -2.65 22.22 1.69
CA LEU A 378 -3.13 23.59 1.45
C LEU A 378 -4.57 23.62 0.91
N GLU A 379 -4.92 22.67 0.06
CA GLU A 379 -6.29 22.53 -0.45
C GLU A 379 -7.20 21.86 0.58
N ASP A 380 -6.77 20.75 1.18
CA ASP A 380 -7.62 19.96 2.08
C ASP A 380 -8.01 20.73 3.35
N LEU A 381 -7.09 21.54 3.88
CA LEU A 381 -7.30 22.28 5.11
C LEU A 381 -8.01 23.62 4.92
N ALA A 382 -8.27 24.04 3.67
CA ALA A 382 -8.64 25.42 3.34
C ALA A 382 -9.92 25.91 4.06
N ASP A 383 -10.88 25.01 4.28
CA ASP A 383 -12.18 25.31 4.87
C ASP A 383 -12.33 24.92 6.35
N ILE A 384 -11.30 24.32 6.96
CA ILE A 384 -11.33 23.98 8.38
C ILE A 384 -11.41 25.27 9.21
N PRO A 385 -12.31 25.39 10.20
CA PRO A 385 -12.51 26.62 10.96
C PRO A 385 -11.23 27.22 11.54
N SER A 386 -10.34 26.40 12.10
CA SER A 386 -9.08 26.87 12.69
C SER A 386 -8.06 27.37 11.65
N VAL A 387 -8.17 26.93 10.40
CA VAL A 387 -7.23 27.26 9.31
C VAL A 387 -7.80 28.35 8.40
N LYS A 388 -9.12 28.36 8.19
CA LYS A 388 -9.82 29.29 7.30
C LYS A 388 -9.58 30.75 7.67
N SER A 389 -9.55 31.05 8.97
CA SER A 389 -9.30 32.37 9.56
C SER A 389 -7.85 32.85 9.48
N MET A 390 -6.91 31.98 9.09
CA MET A 390 -5.49 32.31 8.98
C MET A 390 -5.17 33.09 7.70
N SER A 391 -4.14 33.94 7.74
CA SER A 391 -3.57 34.57 6.54
C SER A 391 -2.99 33.51 5.58
N GLY A 392 -2.83 33.86 4.29
CA GLY A 392 -2.23 32.95 3.30
C GLY A 392 -0.83 32.45 3.69
N LYS A 393 -0.02 33.28 4.37
CA LYS A 393 1.29 32.89 4.90
C LYS A 393 1.17 31.86 6.03
N GLN A 394 0.24 32.08 6.95
CA GLN A 394 -0.03 31.13 8.04
C GLN A 394 -0.58 29.81 7.50
N LYS A 395 -1.51 29.82 6.53
CA LYS A 395 -2.02 28.61 5.87
C LYS A 395 -0.90 27.77 5.26
N LYS A 396 0.03 28.40 4.53
CA LYS A 396 1.22 27.73 3.97
C LYS A 396 2.11 27.13 5.06
N LYS A 397 2.34 27.86 6.16
CA LYS A 397 3.13 27.36 7.29
C LYS A 397 2.45 26.16 7.97
N THR A 398 1.14 26.22 8.20
CA THR A 398 0.38 25.12 8.80
C THR A 398 0.41 23.89 7.90
N ALA A 399 0.16 24.05 6.59
CA ALA A 399 0.21 22.93 5.65
C ALA A 399 1.60 22.27 5.56
N ALA A 400 2.68 23.07 5.68
CA ALA A 400 4.05 22.58 5.77
C ALA A 400 4.29 21.74 7.03
N LEU A 401 3.86 22.23 8.21
CA LEU A 401 3.97 21.48 9.46
C LEU A 401 3.18 20.17 9.40
N VAL A 402 1.96 20.21 8.86
CA VAL A 402 1.16 19.01 8.64
C VAL A 402 1.85 18.03 7.68
N ALA A 403 2.50 18.52 6.63
CA ALA A 403 3.24 17.65 5.70
C ALA A 403 4.38 16.90 6.39
N GLU A 404 5.18 17.59 7.24
CA GLU A 404 6.22 16.95 8.05
C GLU A 404 5.63 15.85 8.97
N GLU A 405 4.51 16.13 9.64
CA GLU A 405 3.82 15.15 10.48
C GLU A 405 3.30 13.95 9.70
N MET A 406 2.64 14.19 8.58
CA MET A 406 2.08 13.12 7.76
C MET A 406 3.19 12.22 7.22
N MET A 407 4.34 12.77 6.83
CA MET A 407 5.50 11.96 6.42
C MET A 407 5.98 11.06 7.57
N SER A 408 6.15 11.62 8.76
CA SER A 408 6.61 10.86 9.95
C SER A 408 5.62 9.76 10.33
N ARG A 409 4.31 10.09 10.42
CA ARG A 409 3.27 9.15 10.84
C ARG A 409 2.98 8.07 9.80
N ASN A 410 2.99 8.39 8.51
CA ASN A 410 2.87 7.39 7.43
C ASN A 410 3.99 6.35 7.48
N GLN A 411 5.23 6.80 7.72
CA GLN A 411 6.37 5.91 7.85
C GLN A 411 6.27 5.07 9.13
N ALA A 412 5.93 5.68 10.26
CA ALA A 412 5.73 4.97 11.53
C ALA A 412 4.67 3.87 11.43
N TYR A 413 3.55 4.18 10.79
CA TYR A 413 2.47 3.23 10.55
C TYR A 413 2.89 2.10 9.59
N SER A 414 3.66 2.43 8.54
CA SER A 414 4.22 1.44 7.62
C SER A 414 5.18 0.48 8.32
N ASN A 415 6.00 0.99 9.23
CA ASN A 415 6.94 0.21 10.05
C ASN A 415 6.21 -0.69 11.06
N LEU A 416 5.19 -0.15 11.75
CA LEU A 416 4.36 -0.91 12.69
C LEU A 416 3.64 -2.08 12.01
N THR A 417 3.02 -1.83 10.85
CA THR A 417 2.32 -2.87 10.09
C THR A 417 3.27 -3.95 9.57
N GLU A 418 4.53 -3.61 9.27
CA GLU A 418 5.54 -4.59 8.89
C GLU A 418 5.91 -5.53 10.05
N LEU A 419 6.06 -5.01 11.26
CA LEU A 419 6.39 -5.81 12.44
C LEU A 419 5.23 -6.72 12.86
N LEU A 420 3.99 -6.23 12.77
CA LEU A 420 2.84 -6.94 13.31
C LEU A 420 2.15 -7.85 12.28
N LEU A 421 2.21 -7.53 11.00
CA LEU A 421 1.53 -8.26 9.93
C LEU A 421 2.49 -8.72 8.81
N PRO A 422 3.66 -9.32 9.14
CA PRO A 422 4.71 -9.55 8.14
C PRO A 422 4.29 -10.52 7.02
N ASN A 423 3.46 -11.52 7.32
CA ASN A 423 2.97 -12.46 6.29
C ASN A 423 1.76 -11.97 5.50
N TYR A 424 1.19 -10.80 5.78
CA TYR A 424 0.02 -10.33 5.03
C TYR A 424 0.45 -9.91 3.62
N VAL A 425 -0.40 -10.16 2.62
CA VAL A 425 -0.24 -9.53 1.30
C VAL A 425 -0.55 -8.04 1.47
N ARG A 426 0.48 -7.19 1.46
CA ARG A 426 0.32 -5.75 1.71
C ARG A 426 -0.12 -5.05 0.43
N LEU A 427 -1.34 -4.53 0.46
CA LEU A 427 -1.91 -3.72 -0.60
C LEU A 427 -1.77 -2.24 -0.28
N SER A 428 -1.88 -1.39 -1.30
CA SER A 428 -1.78 0.07 -1.14
C SER A 428 -2.62 0.80 -2.19
N ILE A 429 -3.23 1.90 -1.79
CA ILE A 429 -3.94 2.81 -2.68
C ILE A 429 -3.01 3.82 -3.39
N HIS A 430 -1.73 3.84 -3.02
CA HIS A 430 -0.72 4.68 -3.64
C HIS A 430 -0.05 3.94 -4.81
N ALA A 431 0.32 4.69 -5.85
CA ALA A 431 1.08 4.16 -6.97
C ALA A 431 2.50 3.77 -6.51
N HIS A 432 2.69 2.49 -6.21
CA HIS A 432 3.99 1.87 -6.02
C HIS A 432 4.43 1.20 -7.31
N ASN A 433 5.74 1.01 -7.46
CA ASN A 433 6.33 0.26 -8.56
C ASN A 433 6.05 -1.24 -8.52
N ASN A 434 5.24 -1.74 -7.57
CA ASN A 434 4.89 -3.15 -7.44
C ASN A 434 6.08 -4.13 -7.29
N ALA A 435 7.28 -3.66 -6.91
CA ALA A 435 8.43 -4.53 -6.62
C ALA A 435 8.30 -5.33 -5.31
N GLY A 436 7.23 -5.08 -4.54
CA GLY A 436 7.09 -5.52 -3.16
C GLY A 436 7.81 -4.60 -2.16
N PRO A 437 7.51 -4.73 -0.86
CA PRO A 437 6.52 -5.63 -0.28
C PRO A 437 5.07 -5.13 -0.41
N LYS A 438 4.85 -3.91 -0.96
CA LYS A 438 3.52 -3.31 -1.14
C LYS A 438 3.09 -3.37 -2.62
N PHE A 439 1.85 -3.78 -2.86
CA PHE A 439 1.27 -3.86 -4.19
C PHE A 439 0.15 -2.83 -4.36
N ALA A 440 0.29 -1.97 -5.36
CA ALA A 440 -0.65 -0.90 -5.66
C ALA A 440 -1.96 -1.48 -6.22
N ILE A 441 -3.09 -0.99 -5.74
CA ILE A 441 -4.40 -1.40 -6.20
C ILE A 441 -5.23 -0.25 -6.76
N ARG A 442 -6.16 -0.60 -7.63
CA ARG A 442 -7.20 0.26 -8.17
C ARG A 442 -8.51 -0.08 -7.48
N LEU A 443 -9.02 0.84 -6.67
CA LEU A 443 -10.27 0.66 -5.93
C LEU A 443 -11.51 0.73 -6.82
N LEU A 444 -11.43 1.42 -7.96
CA LEU A 444 -12.58 1.71 -8.80
C LEU A 444 -12.40 1.03 -10.17
N PRO A 445 -13.30 0.14 -10.60
CA PRO A 445 -13.15 -0.61 -11.85
C PRO A 445 -13.06 0.34 -13.05
N ALA A 446 -12.00 0.22 -13.85
CA ALA A 446 -11.74 1.14 -14.97
C ALA A 446 -12.73 1.03 -16.13
N ASN A 447 -13.46 -0.08 -16.22
CA ASN A 447 -14.58 -0.25 -17.15
C ASN A 447 -15.88 0.41 -16.68
N LYS A 448 -15.96 0.87 -15.42
CA LYS A 448 -17.16 1.47 -14.82
C LYS A 448 -16.97 2.93 -14.43
N VAL A 449 -15.77 3.28 -13.94
CA VAL A 449 -15.48 4.60 -13.37
C VAL A 449 -14.31 5.26 -14.08
N ARG A 450 -14.46 6.55 -14.39
CA ARG A 450 -13.40 7.40 -14.93
C ARG A 450 -13.16 8.61 -14.04
N ALA A 451 -11.91 8.86 -13.67
CA ALA A 451 -11.56 10.09 -12.97
C ALA A 451 -11.47 11.27 -13.95
N ILE A 452 -12.02 12.42 -13.58
CA ILE A 452 -12.06 13.62 -14.43
C ILE A 452 -11.75 14.88 -13.62
N ASP A 453 -11.18 15.87 -14.30
CA ASP A 453 -10.97 17.21 -13.74
C ASP A 453 -12.08 18.20 -14.17
N SER A 454 -12.83 17.85 -15.21
CA SER A 454 -13.79 18.72 -15.92
C SER A 454 -14.85 17.86 -16.61
N LEU A 455 -16.09 18.34 -16.64
CA LEU A 455 -17.20 17.66 -17.33
C LEU A 455 -17.18 17.90 -18.84
N GLU A 456 -16.52 18.96 -19.29
CA GLU A 456 -16.35 19.33 -20.69
C GLU A 456 -15.47 18.31 -21.41
N THR A 457 -14.34 17.93 -20.82
CA THR A 457 -13.38 16.96 -21.38
C THR A 457 -13.53 15.55 -20.83
N ARG A 458 -14.64 15.23 -20.14
CA ARG A 458 -14.82 13.94 -19.42
C ARG A 458 -14.67 12.68 -20.28
N LEU A 459 -14.94 12.79 -21.59
CA LEU A 459 -14.81 11.69 -22.54
C LEU A 459 -13.36 11.51 -23.05
N GLU A 460 -12.49 12.48 -22.80
CA GLU A 460 -11.07 12.43 -23.15
C GLU A 460 -10.27 11.61 -22.12
N PRO A 461 -9.25 10.84 -22.54
CA PRO A 461 -8.32 10.21 -21.61
C PRO A 461 -7.52 11.24 -20.82
N ASN A 462 -7.32 11.01 -19.52
CA ASN A 462 -6.41 11.79 -18.70
C ASN A 462 -5.19 10.94 -18.31
N PRO A 463 -4.00 11.18 -18.90
CA PRO A 463 -2.80 10.38 -18.63
C PRO A 463 -2.37 10.37 -17.15
N VAL A 464 -2.77 11.37 -16.36
CA VAL A 464 -2.49 11.38 -14.91
C VAL A 464 -3.21 10.23 -14.21
N TYR A 465 -4.46 9.98 -14.61
CA TYR A 465 -5.33 8.98 -14.00
C TYR A 465 -5.16 7.58 -14.57
N GLU A 466 -4.35 7.41 -15.62
CA GLU A 466 -3.95 6.10 -16.12
C GLU A 466 -3.13 5.31 -15.08
N TYR A 467 -2.26 6.02 -14.35
CA TYR A 467 -1.34 5.42 -13.36
C TYR A 467 -1.77 5.59 -11.91
N GLN A 468 -2.62 6.56 -11.60
CA GLN A 468 -3.08 6.78 -10.23
C GLN A 468 -4.50 7.33 -10.23
N LEU A 469 -5.47 6.50 -9.84
CA LEU A 469 -6.82 7.00 -9.58
C LEU A 469 -6.86 7.79 -8.27
N PRO A 470 -7.58 8.93 -8.23
CA PRO A 470 -7.94 9.58 -6.98
C PRO A 470 -8.74 8.63 -6.08
N THR A 471 -8.64 8.81 -4.77
CA THR A 471 -9.35 7.97 -3.80
C THR A 471 -10.80 8.42 -3.60
N PRO A 472 -11.72 7.49 -3.26
CA PRO A 472 -13.13 7.79 -2.96
C PRO A 472 -13.32 8.92 -1.94
N TRP A 473 -12.50 8.95 -0.90
CA TRP A 473 -12.69 9.87 0.21
C TRP A 473 -12.21 11.32 -0.05
N HIS A 474 -11.55 11.57 -1.17
CA HIS A 474 -11.15 12.92 -1.60
C HIS A 474 -12.00 13.46 -2.75
N ASN A 475 -13.05 12.73 -3.14
CA ASN A 475 -13.85 12.98 -4.33
C ASN A 475 -15.31 12.54 -4.08
N CYS A 476 -16.13 12.61 -5.12
CA CYS A 476 -17.48 12.08 -5.15
C CYS A 476 -17.79 11.50 -6.54
N MET A 477 -18.86 10.71 -6.62
CA MET A 477 -19.37 10.21 -7.89
C MET A 477 -20.28 11.23 -8.58
N ILE A 478 -20.16 11.30 -9.89
CA ILE A 478 -21.00 12.08 -10.80
C ILE A 478 -21.52 11.14 -11.89
N LYS A 479 -22.84 11.08 -12.04
CA LYS A 479 -23.52 10.40 -13.13
C LYS A 479 -24.06 11.44 -14.10
N VAL A 480 -23.79 11.26 -15.39
CA VAL A 480 -24.35 12.11 -16.45
C VAL A 480 -25.34 11.27 -17.26
N GLU A 481 -26.57 11.73 -17.41
CA GLU A 481 -27.60 11.04 -18.19
C GLU A 481 -27.12 10.82 -19.64
N GLY A 482 -27.22 9.57 -20.10
CA GLY A 482 -26.80 9.16 -21.44
C GLY A 482 -25.33 8.74 -21.57
N ASP A 483 -24.50 8.96 -20.56
CA ASP A 483 -23.11 8.46 -20.56
C ASP A 483 -23.03 7.04 -19.95
N ASP A 484 -22.17 6.18 -20.50
CA ASP A 484 -21.96 4.81 -20.00
C ASP A 484 -21.14 4.77 -18.71
N PHE A 485 -20.23 5.73 -18.54
CA PHE A 485 -19.30 5.79 -17.40
C PHE A 485 -19.88 6.62 -16.24
N MET A 486 -19.55 6.20 -15.03
CA MET A 486 -19.59 7.07 -13.85
C MET A 486 -18.30 7.86 -13.74
N TYR A 487 -18.37 9.10 -13.25
CA TYR A 487 -17.21 9.96 -13.14
C TYR A 487 -16.83 10.21 -11.68
N LEU A 488 -15.56 9.98 -11.35
CA LEU A 488 -14.99 10.37 -10.06
C LEU A 488 -14.35 11.76 -10.19
N ALA A 489 -14.83 12.73 -9.41
CA ALA A 489 -14.27 14.08 -9.41
C ALA A 489 -14.50 14.78 -8.07
N LYS A 490 -13.83 15.92 -7.90
CA LYS A 490 -14.12 16.83 -6.79
C LYS A 490 -15.54 17.38 -6.90
N ALA A 491 -16.27 17.49 -5.79
CA ALA A 491 -17.64 18.01 -5.76
C ALA A 491 -17.83 19.38 -6.42
N GLN A 492 -16.82 20.25 -6.38
CA GLN A 492 -16.86 21.54 -7.07
C GLN A 492 -17.05 21.42 -8.59
N VAL A 493 -16.63 20.31 -9.22
CA VAL A 493 -16.82 20.09 -10.66
C VAL A 493 -18.32 19.98 -10.96
N ALA A 494 -19.04 19.15 -10.22
CA ALA A 494 -20.50 19.02 -10.36
C ALA A 494 -21.21 20.32 -9.98
N ARG A 495 -20.83 20.96 -8.86
CA ARG A 495 -21.48 22.20 -8.40
C ARG A 495 -21.33 23.35 -9.40
N LYS A 496 -20.16 23.51 -10.03
CA LYS A 496 -19.94 24.51 -11.08
C LYS A 496 -20.78 24.22 -12.33
N ALA A 497 -20.88 22.95 -12.73
CA ALA A 497 -21.70 22.57 -13.88
C ALA A 497 -23.20 22.83 -13.63
N MET A 498 -23.71 22.56 -12.43
CA MET A 498 -25.11 22.87 -12.09
C MET A 498 -25.40 24.37 -12.05
N GLN A 499 -24.39 25.21 -11.81
CA GLN A 499 -24.48 26.66 -11.89
C GLN A 499 -24.38 27.18 -13.34
N SER A 500 -23.91 26.37 -14.29
CA SER A 500 -23.81 26.74 -15.70
C SER A 500 -25.13 26.52 -16.45
N SER A 501 -25.18 27.01 -17.69
CA SER A 501 -26.28 26.78 -18.62
C SER A 501 -26.33 25.35 -19.19
N ASP A 502 -25.25 24.57 -19.02
CA ASP A 502 -25.05 23.34 -19.79
C ASP A 502 -25.66 22.11 -19.10
N PHE A 503 -25.73 22.14 -17.77
CA PHE A 503 -26.21 21.03 -16.95
C PHE A 503 -27.29 21.48 -15.96
N GLU A 504 -28.27 20.61 -15.75
CA GLU A 504 -29.13 20.57 -14.57
C GLU A 504 -28.84 19.31 -13.78
N GLY A 505 -29.15 19.32 -12.48
CA GLY A 505 -28.91 18.16 -11.64
C GLY A 505 -28.99 18.48 -10.16
N SER A 506 -28.73 17.47 -9.35
CA SER A 506 -28.69 17.60 -7.90
C SER A 506 -27.83 16.49 -7.27
N TRP A 507 -27.53 16.66 -5.99
CA TRP A 507 -27.08 15.56 -5.15
C TRP A 507 -28.28 14.68 -4.82
N VAL A 508 -28.19 13.38 -5.10
CA VAL A 508 -29.27 12.42 -4.91
C VAL A 508 -28.80 11.25 -4.06
N ASP A 509 -29.72 10.67 -3.28
CA ASP A 509 -29.50 9.44 -2.54
C ASP A 509 -29.94 8.26 -3.40
N GLY A 510 -28.97 7.50 -3.89
CA GLY A 510 -29.21 6.26 -4.62
C GLY A 510 -29.30 5.04 -3.71
N PRO A 511 -29.74 3.88 -4.23
CA PRO A 511 -29.77 2.63 -3.47
C PRO A 511 -28.38 2.18 -3.01
N ASP A 512 -27.34 2.51 -3.80
CA ASP A 512 -25.94 2.17 -3.50
C ASP A 512 -25.15 3.38 -2.95
N GLY A 513 -25.84 4.32 -2.31
CA GLY A 513 -25.25 5.54 -1.76
C GLY A 513 -25.42 6.78 -2.65
N SER A 514 -25.06 7.93 -2.08
CA SER A 514 -25.34 9.23 -2.67
C SER A 514 -24.33 9.63 -3.75
N TYR A 515 -24.76 10.45 -4.72
CA TYR A 515 -23.92 10.95 -5.81
C TYR A 515 -24.54 12.19 -6.49
N PHE A 516 -23.78 12.88 -7.35
CA PHE A 516 -24.33 13.93 -8.21
C PHE A 516 -24.97 13.33 -9.46
N SER A 517 -26.28 13.52 -9.65
CA SER A 517 -26.99 13.15 -10.89
C SER A 517 -27.16 14.38 -11.76
N LEU A 518 -26.56 14.38 -12.95
CA LEU A 518 -26.56 15.48 -13.91
C LEU A 518 -27.23 15.08 -15.22
N LYS A 519 -27.92 16.04 -15.83
CA LYS A 519 -28.52 15.97 -17.16
C LYS A 519 -28.12 17.20 -17.96
N ARG A 520 -27.90 17.03 -19.26
CA ARG A 520 -27.64 18.18 -20.15
C ARG A 520 -28.94 18.93 -20.40
N LYS A 521 -28.94 20.25 -20.14
CA LYS A 521 -30.05 21.13 -20.51
C LYS A 521 -30.07 21.25 -22.03
N SER A 522 -31.15 20.87 -22.70
CA SER A 522 -31.22 20.93 -24.16
C SER A 522 -31.23 22.39 -24.63
N ALA A 523 -30.13 22.85 -25.24
CA ALA A 523 -30.13 23.95 -26.20
C ALA A 523 -29.14 23.57 -27.30
N ASP A 524 -29.66 23.39 -28.52
CA ASP A 524 -28.97 22.93 -29.73
C ASP A 524 -27.90 21.87 -29.49
N ALA A 525 -28.31 20.60 -29.61
CA ALA A 525 -27.35 19.53 -29.83
C ALA A 525 -26.39 19.99 -30.94
N PRO A 526 -25.08 20.20 -30.67
CA PRO A 526 -24.15 20.20 -31.78
C PRO A 526 -24.38 18.84 -32.44
N LYS A 527 -24.79 18.86 -33.73
CA LYS A 527 -25.02 17.67 -34.56
C LYS A 527 -24.09 16.59 -34.04
N ALA A 528 -24.64 15.46 -33.61
CA ALA A 528 -23.86 14.31 -33.20
C ALA A 528 -22.68 14.21 -34.17
N VAL A 529 -21.48 14.58 -33.69
CA VAL A 529 -20.29 14.43 -34.51
C VAL A 529 -20.06 12.94 -34.45
N THR A 530 -20.73 12.24 -35.36
CA THR A 530 -20.35 10.89 -35.71
C THR A 530 -18.87 11.01 -36.03
N PRO A 531 -17.97 10.36 -35.27
CA PRO A 531 -16.56 10.40 -35.61
C PRO A 531 -16.45 9.98 -37.08
N PRO A 532 -15.69 10.71 -37.93
CA PRO A 532 -15.64 10.41 -39.35
C PRO A 532 -15.23 8.95 -39.51
N LYS A 533 -16.11 8.13 -40.10
CA LYS A 533 -15.79 6.75 -40.48
C LYS A 533 -14.72 6.81 -41.57
N LEU A 534 -13.46 6.66 -41.17
CA LEU A 534 -12.36 6.44 -42.10
C LEU A 534 -12.32 4.96 -42.44
N VAL A 535 -12.65 4.63 -43.68
CA VAL A 535 -12.51 3.29 -44.25
C VAL A 535 -11.02 3.03 -44.45
N ILE A 536 -10.48 2.02 -43.77
CA ILE A 536 -9.07 1.59 -43.96
C ILE A 536 -9.01 0.76 -45.25
N PRO A 537 -8.19 1.13 -46.24
CA PRO A 537 -7.97 0.29 -47.42
C PRO A 537 -7.18 -0.96 -47.04
N THR A 538 -7.52 -2.10 -47.65
CA THR A 538 -6.92 -3.42 -47.39
C THR A 538 -5.49 -3.59 -47.93
N GLU A 539 -4.87 -2.54 -48.48
CA GLU A 539 -3.51 -2.57 -49.04
C GLU A 539 -2.62 -1.45 -48.50
N LYS A 540 -1.29 -1.58 -48.66
CA LYS A 540 -0.30 -0.54 -48.28
C LYS A 540 -0.65 0.78 -48.96
N VAL A 541 -1.12 1.76 -48.20
CA VAL A 541 -1.36 3.12 -48.72
C VAL A 541 -0.22 4.05 -48.33
N SER A 542 0.43 4.59 -49.34
CA SER A 542 1.38 5.69 -49.20
C SER A 542 0.61 7.00 -49.43
N VAL A 543 0.42 7.81 -48.38
CA VAL A 543 -0.26 9.11 -48.54
C VAL A 543 0.81 10.19 -48.75
N PHE A 544 0.84 10.74 -49.96
CA PHE A 544 1.72 11.86 -50.32
C PHE A 544 0.99 13.20 -50.12
N ASN A 545 1.59 14.07 -49.31
CA ASN A 545 1.15 15.46 -49.21
C ASN A 545 1.88 16.31 -50.25
N HIS A 546 1.21 16.68 -51.34
CA HIS A 546 1.80 17.48 -52.42
C HIS A 546 2.28 18.87 -51.99
N ASN A 547 1.77 19.41 -50.86
CA ASN A 547 2.11 20.77 -50.40
C ASN A 547 3.22 20.81 -49.35
N LYS A 548 3.64 19.67 -48.79
CA LYS A 548 4.75 19.59 -47.84
C LYS A 548 5.51 18.31 -48.11
N LYS A 549 6.60 18.39 -48.90
CA LYS A 549 7.52 17.29 -49.30
C LYS A 549 7.88 16.34 -48.14
N SER A 550 6.97 15.46 -47.76
CA SER A 550 7.12 14.52 -46.65
C SER A 550 6.10 13.40 -46.82
N THR A 551 6.61 12.17 -46.75
CA THR A 551 5.84 10.94 -46.94
C THR A 551 5.39 10.44 -45.57
N ILE A 552 4.09 10.20 -45.39
CA ILE A 552 3.57 9.45 -44.25
C ILE A 552 3.44 7.99 -44.71
N VAL A 553 4.26 7.11 -44.13
CA VAL A 553 4.18 5.66 -44.36
C VAL A 553 3.39 5.06 -43.21
N LEU A 554 2.18 4.57 -43.48
CA LEU A 554 1.42 3.74 -42.55
C LEU A 554 1.82 2.28 -42.79
N VAL A 555 2.52 1.68 -41.83
CA VAL A 555 2.83 0.25 -41.85
C VAL A 555 1.79 -0.45 -40.98
N THR A 556 0.98 -1.31 -41.58
CA THR A 556 0.15 -2.26 -40.84
C THR A 556 1.06 -3.31 -40.20
N PRO A 557 0.95 -3.57 -38.89
CA PRO A 557 1.71 -4.64 -38.27
C PRO A 557 1.08 -5.98 -38.66
N VAL A 558 1.68 -6.65 -39.64
CA VAL A 558 1.47 -8.08 -39.84
C VAL A 558 2.31 -8.77 -38.76
N ASN A 559 1.66 -9.29 -37.72
CA ASN A 559 2.16 -10.26 -36.71
C ASN A 559 2.60 -9.85 -35.28
N GLU A 560 2.40 -8.63 -34.76
CA GLU A 560 2.67 -8.37 -33.34
C GLU A 560 1.39 -8.20 -32.49
N LYS A 561 0.96 -9.28 -31.83
CA LYS A 561 -0.28 -9.35 -31.02
C LYS A 561 -0.19 -8.78 -29.59
N LYS A 562 0.94 -8.21 -29.13
CA LYS A 562 1.16 -8.03 -27.68
C LYS A 562 1.30 -6.61 -27.11
N ARG A 563 1.46 -5.53 -27.89
CA ARG A 563 1.52 -4.14 -27.33
C ARG A 563 0.93 -3.08 -28.29
N PRO A 564 0.34 -1.96 -27.80
CA PRO A 564 -0.06 -0.85 -28.67
C PRO A 564 1.17 -0.11 -29.23
N ILE A 565 1.11 0.28 -30.51
CA ILE A 565 2.13 1.09 -31.17
C ILE A 565 1.73 2.57 -31.03
N ILE A 566 2.54 3.37 -30.34
CA ILE A 566 2.37 4.83 -30.26
C ILE A 566 3.30 5.47 -31.29
N ILE A 567 2.73 6.16 -32.29
CA ILE A 567 3.52 6.90 -33.28
C ILE A 567 3.44 8.40 -32.94
N CYS A 568 4.53 8.96 -32.44
CA CYS A 568 4.66 10.41 -32.23
C CYS A 568 5.09 11.06 -33.55
N SER A 569 4.18 11.78 -34.21
CA SER A 569 4.48 12.50 -35.46
C SER A 569 4.50 14.01 -35.25
N PRO A 570 5.58 14.72 -35.66
CA PRO A 570 5.63 16.18 -35.62
C PRO A 570 4.69 16.86 -36.63
N VAL A 571 3.97 16.08 -37.44
CA VAL A 571 3.18 16.56 -38.59
C VAL A 571 1.67 16.61 -38.29
N VAL A 572 1.21 16.05 -37.16
CA VAL A 572 -0.21 16.14 -36.77
C VAL A 572 -0.48 17.50 -36.12
N GLY A 573 -1.41 18.24 -36.71
CA GLY A 573 -1.81 19.58 -36.25
C GLY A 573 -2.38 19.54 -34.83
N LYS A 574 -2.14 20.63 -34.08
CA LYS A 574 -2.44 20.78 -32.64
C LYS A 574 -3.88 20.49 -32.19
N ASN A 575 -4.87 20.43 -33.09
CA ASN A 575 -6.29 20.43 -32.73
C ASN A 575 -7.06 19.17 -33.17
N THR A 576 -6.41 18.16 -33.73
CA THR A 576 -7.08 16.92 -34.17
C THR A 576 -6.17 15.71 -33.95
N PRO A 577 -6.24 15.05 -32.78
CA PRO A 577 -5.62 13.73 -32.61
C PRO A 577 -6.30 12.73 -33.55
N ILE A 578 -5.51 11.81 -34.13
CA ILE A 578 -6.05 10.72 -34.97
C ILE A 578 -6.04 9.45 -34.11
N VAL A 579 -7.23 8.92 -33.82
CA VAL A 579 -7.43 7.62 -33.19
C VAL A 579 -7.89 6.64 -34.27
N VAL A 580 -7.11 5.61 -34.55
CA VAL A 580 -7.43 4.58 -35.54
C VAL A 580 -7.94 3.34 -34.81
N THR A 581 -9.16 2.90 -35.10
CA THR A 581 -9.71 1.62 -34.64
C THR A 581 -9.98 0.72 -35.84
N SER A 582 -9.76 -0.59 -35.67
CA SER A 582 -9.97 -1.58 -36.74
C SER A 582 -11.48 -1.78 -37.01
N PRO A 583 -11.94 -1.97 -38.26
CA PRO A 583 -13.36 -2.16 -38.56
C PRO A 583 -13.85 -3.61 -38.42
N ALA A 584 -12.97 -4.58 -38.18
CA ALA A 584 -13.36 -5.99 -38.07
C ALA A 584 -13.92 -6.28 -36.68
N GLY A 585 -15.17 -6.76 -36.62
CA GLY A 585 -15.95 -7.00 -35.41
C GLY A 585 -15.46 -8.12 -34.48
N GLU A 586 -14.15 -8.37 -34.38
CA GLU A 586 -13.56 -9.20 -33.33
C GLU A 586 -12.23 -8.56 -32.86
N GLU A 587 -12.19 -8.16 -31.58
CA GLU A 587 -10.99 -7.88 -30.75
C GLU A 587 -9.84 -6.99 -31.33
N GLY A 588 -10.13 -6.03 -32.23
CA GLY A 588 -9.12 -5.10 -32.76
C GLY A 588 -8.79 -3.91 -31.85
N ARG A 589 -7.50 -3.70 -31.51
CA ARG A 589 -7.00 -2.63 -30.60
C ARG A 589 -6.79 -1.26 -31.30
N PRO A 590 -6.93 -0.11 -30.59
CA PRO A 590 -6.72 1.23 -31.16
C PRO A 590 -5.24 1.63 -31.31
N ILE A 591 -4.92 2.42 -32.35
CA ILE A 591 -3.64 3.12 -32.56
C ILE A 591 -3.88 4.62 -32.34
N VAL A 592 -3.05 5.28 -31.53
CA VAL A 592 -3.19 6.71 -31.17
C VAL A 592 -1.97 7.50 -31.67
N VAL A 593 -2.21 8.56 -32.45
CA VAL A 593 -1.16 9.44 -32.99
C VAL A 593 -1.28 10.85 -32.39
N CYS A 594 -0.25 11.28 -31.66
CA CYS A 594 -0.22 12.59 -30.97
C CYS A 594 0.95 13.48 -31.44
N SER A 595 0.79 14.80 -31.30
CA SER A 595 1.79 15.82 -31.66
C SER A 595 2.67 16.22 -30.46
N PRO A 596 4.00 16.42 -30.62
CA PRO A 596 4.84 16.90 -29.53
C PRO A 596 4.70 18.41 -29.29
N ILE A 597 4.59 18.81 -28.02
CA ILE A 597 4.50 20.23 -27.60
C ILE A 597 5.86 20.93 -27.83
N GLY A 598 5.86 22.02 -28.60
CA GLY A 598 7.06 22.80 -28.92
C GLY A 598 7.60 23.63 -27.75
N ARG A 599 8.94 23.70 -27.62
CA ARG A 599 9.70 24.33 -26.51
C ARG A 599 9.34 25.78 -26.17
N ARG A 600 8.85 26.60 -27.11
CA ARG A 600 8.57 28.04 -26.84
C ARG A 600 7.30 28.30 -26.02
N GLN A 601 6.38 27.34 -25.91
CA GLN A 601 5.18 27.45 -25.05
C GLN A 601 5.36 26.77 -23.68
N ALA A 602 6.50 26.16 -23.40
CA ALA A 602 6.79 25.55 -22.10
C ALA A 602 6.93 26.58 -20.97
N MET A 603 7.16 27.87 -21.27
CA MET A 603 7.27 28.93 -20.25
C MET A 603 5.93 29.51 -19.78
N PHE A 604 4.82 29.28 -20.48
CA PHE A 604 3.53 29.91 -20.17
C PHE A 604 2.33 28.95 -20.15
N SER A 605 2.58 27.63 -20.15
CA SER A 605 1.52 26.62 -20.00
C SER A 605 1.56 25.99 -18.59
N PRO A 606 0.44 25.96 -17.85
CA PRO A 606 0.37 25.33 -16.53
C PRO A 606 0.49 23.80 -16.57
N ILE A 607 0.65 23.20 -17.77
CA ILE A 607 0.86 21.76 -17.97
C ILE A 607 2.36 21.40 -17.94
N ALA A 608 3.26 22.30 -18.36
CA ALA A 608 4.70 22.02 -18.38
C ALA A 608 5.30 21.86 -16.97
N GLU A 609 4.73 22.53 -15.97
CA GLU A 609 5.11 22.38 -14.56
C GLU A 609 4.51 21.12 -13.89
N LYS A 610 3.50 20.49 -14.50
CA LYS A 610 2.90 19.23 -14.01
C LYS A 610 3.66 17.98 -14.46
N MET A 611 4.65 18.11 -15.35
CA MET A 611 5.49 17.01 -15.82
C MET A 611 6.85 16.91 -15.08
N ARG A 612 6.83 16.95 -13.74
CA ARG A 612 7.96 16.44 -12.95
C ARG A 612 7.46 15.34 -12.02
N SER A 613 8.03 14.15 -12.20
CA SER A 613 7.97 13.05 -11.24
C SER A 613 8.51 13.51 -9.87
N PRO A 614 7.97 13.03 -8.75
CA PRO A 614 8.61 13.17 -7.44
C PRO A 614 9.97 12.47 -7.34
N ILE A 615 10.31 11.57 -8.27
CA ILE A 615 11.58 10.83 -8.27
C ILE A 615 12.49 11.41 -9.37
N GLY A 616 13.60 12.01 -8.92
CA GLY A 616 14.51 12.81 -9.73
C GLY A 616 15.53 11.99 -10.53
N SER A 617 15.36 11.87 -11.83
CA SER A 617 16.46 11.48 -12.73
C SER A 617 16.39 12.19 -14.09
N PRO A 618 17.51 12.72 -14.61
CA PRO A 618 17.57 13.41 -15.89
C PRO A 618 17.54 12.44 -17.10
N ILE A 619 16.99 12.91 -18.22
CA ILE A 619 16.80 12.14 -19.47
C ILE A 619 18.14 11.97 -20.20
N VAL A 620 18.58 10.73 -20.43
CA VAL A 620 19.63 10.38 -21.39
C VAL A 620 19.00 9.72 -22.62
N ARG A 621 19.30 10.21 -23.82
CA ARG A 621 18.87 9.62 -25.10
C ARG A 621 19.88 8.55 -25.53
N THR A 622 19.49 7.28 -25.55
CA THR A 622 20.21 6.23 -26.29
C THR A 622 19.54 5.97 -27.64
N LYS A 623 20.35 5.90 -28.71
CA LYS A 623 19.93 5.56 -30.07
C LYS A 623 19.63 4.06 -30.15
N THR A 624 18.44 3.67 -30.58
CA THR A 624 18.15 2.27 -30.93
C THR A 624 18.43 2.04 -32.41
N SER A 625 19.39 1.16 -32.72
CA SER A 625 19.58 0.55 -34.03
C SER A 625 18.65 -0.65 -34.19
N VAL A 626 18.01 -0.78 -35.35
CA VAL A 626 17.15 -1.94 -35.69
C VAL A 626 18.00 -2.97 -36.42
N ILE A 627 18.01 -4.21 -35.93
CA ILE A 627 18.58 -5.39 -36.59
C ILE A 627 17.40 -6.22 -37.13
N ALA A 628 17.46 -6.64 -38.39
CA ALA A 628 16.50 -7.54 -39.00
C ALA A 628 17.05 -8.98 -38.96
N CYS A 629 16.23 -9.94 -38.52
CA CYS A 629 16.56 -11.37 -38.56
C CYS A 629 15.50 -12.14 -39.37
N ASP A 630 15.99 -13.14 -40.11
CA ASP A 630 15.35 -13.91 -41.18
C ASP A 630 14.42 -15.04 -40.65
N PRO A 631 13.24 -15.30 -41.23
CA PRO A 631 12.24 -16.22 -40.65
C PRO A 631 12.42 -17.73 -40.92
N THR A 632 13.56 -18.22 -41.44
CA THR A 632 13.66 -19.61 -41.95
C THR A 632 14.40 -20.63 -41.06
N ALA A 633 14.41 -20.48 -39.72
CA ALA A 633 15.02 -21.48 -38.85
C ALA A 633 13.98 -22.51 -38.31
N GLU A 634 14.13 -23.78 -38.73
CA GLU A 634 13.25 -24.91 -38.43
C GLU A 634 13.35 -25.47 -37.00
N LYS A 635 12.30 -26.22 -36.63
CA LYS A 635 12.01 -26.91 -35.34
C LYS A 635 13.04 -27.99 -34.96
N GLY A 636 13.20 -28.21 -33.64
CA GLY A 636 13.92 -29.37 -33.06
C GLY A 636 13.20 -30.02 -31.87
N ALA A 637 13.28 -31.36 -31.86
CA ALA A 637 12.62 -32.44 -31.11
C ALA A 637 12.31 -32.36 -29.59
N ALA A 638 11.25 -33.10 -29.21
CA ALA A 638 10.83 -33.46 -27.85
C ALA A 638 11.63 -34.65 -27.28
N ALA A 639 11.83 -34.67 -25.96
CA ALA A 639 12.41 -35.78 -25.21
C ALA A 639 11.45 -36.28 -24.12
N VAL A 640 11.31 -37.60 -24.02
CA VAL A 640 10.47 -38.37 -23.08
C VAL A 640 11.35 -38.88 -21.92
N VAL A 641 10.83 -38.87 -20.69
CA VAL A 641 11.46 -39.48 -19.48
C VAL A 641 10.44 -40.37 -18.75
N PRO A 642 10.81 -41.57 -18.25
CA PRO A 642 9.84 -42.57 -17.80
C PRO A 642 9.38 -42.43 -16.34
N HIS A 643 8.25 -43.08 -16.06
CA HIS A 643 7.53 -43.15 -14.78
C HIS A 643 8.35 -43.63 -13.58
N MET A 644 8.22 -42.95 -12.44
CA MET A 644 8.51 -43.48 -11.10
C MET A 644 7.23 -43.63 -10.28
N GLN A 645 7.11 -44.75 -9.58
CA GLN A 645 5.98 -45.14 -8.75
C GLN A 645 5.84 -44.27 -7.50
N THR A 646 4.59 -43.93 -7.18
CA THR A 646 4.17 -43.18 -5.99
C THR A 646 4.05 -44.10 -4.78
N GLY A 647 4.92 -43.93 -3.79
CA GLY A 647 4.67 -44.38 -2.43
C GLY A 647 3.77 -43.39 -1.70
N HIS A 648 2.79 -43.88 -0.94
CA HIS A 648 1.91 -43.07 -0.10
C HIS A 648 2.70 -42.36 1.00
N LEU A 649 2.73 -41.02 0.94
CA LEU A 649 3.15 -40.19 2.07
C LEU A 649 1.89 -39.55 2.68
N VAL A 650 1.64 -39.92 3.93
CA VAL A 650 0.54 -39.41 4.75
C VAL A 650 0.88 -37.99 5.19
N ARG A 651 -0.04 -37.06 4.92
CA ARG A 651 0.03 -35.66 5.34
C ARG A 651 -0.04 -35.59 6.86
N GLN A 652 1.01 -35.06 7.49
CA GLN A 652 0.96 -34.62 8.89
C GLN A 652 0.33 -33.23 8.95
N ASP A 653 -0.84 -33.15 9.56
CA ASP A 653 -1.54 -31.90 9.81
C ASP A 653 -0.77 -31.05 10.83
N THR A 654 -0.39 -29.83 10.45
CA THR A 654 0.24 -28.83 11.33
C THR A 654 -0.77 -27.72 11.61
N HIS A 655 -1.69 -27.98 12.54
CA HIS A 655 -2.61 -26.96 13.08
C HIS A 655 -1.86 -26.13 14.11
N PHE A 656 -1.51 -24.88 13.79
CA PHE A 656 -0.93 -23.96 14.79
C PHE A 656 -1.75 -22.68 14.91
N VAL A 657 -2.21 -22.47 16.15
CA VAL A 657 -3.02 -21.38 16.71
C VAL A 657 -4.53 -21.52 16.53
N GLN A 658 -5.19 -21.97 17.61
CA GLN A 658 -6.64 -21.92 17.70
C GLN A 658 -7.09 -20.47 17.92
N SER A 659 -8.17 -20.06 17.25
CA SER A 659 -8.76 -18.72 17.35
C SER A 659 -9.20 -18.34 18.78
N SER A 660 -9.36 -19.31 19.68
CA SER A 660 -9.63 -19.14 21.11
C SER A 660 -8.43 -18.64 21.93
N GLU A 661 -7.20 -18.76 21.43
CA GLU A 661 -5.97 -18.40 22.17
C GLU A 661 -5.63 -16.91 22.06
N LYS A 662 -6.02 -16.24 20.96
CA LYS A 662 -5.80 -14.79 20.76
C LYS A 662 -6.60 -13.89 21.73
N ASN A 663 -7.59 -14.44 22.45
CA ASN A 663 -8.60 -13.64 23.18
C ASN A 663 -8.58 -13.75 24.71
N LYS A 664 -7.79 -14.65 25.32
CA LYS A 664 -7.75 -14.78 26.80
C LYS A 664 -6.65 -13.96 27.48
N LEU A 665 -5.62 -13.56 26.72
CA LEU A 665 -4.47 -12.78 27.21
C LEU A 665 -4.81 -11.31 27.53
N ARG A 666 -5.92 -10.81 26.98
CA ARG A 666 -6.31 -9.39 27.00
C ARG A 666 -7.22 -9.00 28.18
N LYS A 667 -7.62 -9.95 29.04
CA LYS A 667 -8.70 -9.76 30.02
C LYS A 667 -8.29 -9.58 31.50
N LEU A 668 -7.00 -9.44 31.86
CA LEU A 668 -6.62 -9.35 33.27
C LEU A 668 -5.54 -8.27 33.55
N LEU A 669 -5.93 -7.21 34.28
CA LEU A 669 -5.11 -6.14 34.93
C LEU A 669 -4.34 -6.67 36.18
N PRO A 670 -3.35 -5.94 36.75
CA PRO A 670 -2.38 -5.05 36.11
C PRO A 670 -0.92 -5.25 36.57
N VAL A 671 -0.05 -4.59 35.81
CA VAL A 671 1.39 -4.23 35.90
C VAL A 671 1.98 -3.98 37.32
N ILE A 672 1.19 -3.96 38.40
CA ILE A 672 1.67 -3.75 39.78
C ILE A 672 2.57 -4.89 40.27
N SER A 673 2.35 -6.14 39.84
CA SER A 673 3.30 -7.23 40.14
C SER A 673 4.62 -7.07 39.37
N MET A 674 4.57 -6.48 38.18
CA MET A 674 5.71 -6.25 37.27
C MET A 674 6.70 -5.21 37.82
N LEU A 675 6.23 -4.23 38.60
CA LEU A 675 7.08 -3.19 39.22
C LEU A 675 7.87 -3.69 40.45
N ARG A 676 7.42 -4.75 41.14
CA ARG A 676 8.14 -5.28 42.31
C ARG A 676 9.45 -5.99 41.93
N SER A 677 9.52 -6.57 40.72
CA SER A 677 10.71 -7.27 40.24
C SER A 677 11.86 -6.33 39.83
N ILE A 678 11.58 -5.06 39.51
CA ILE A 678 12.61 -4.09 39.08
C ILE A 678 13.23 -3.38 40.29
N ARG A 679 12.57 -3.37 41.46
CA ARG A 679 13.11 -2.83 42.72
C ARG A 679 13.88 -3.83 43.58
N SER A 680 13.94 -5.10 43.19
CA SER A 680 14.68 -6.13 43.94
C SER A 680 16.04 -6.51 43.33
N GLN A 681 16.52 -5.77 42.33
CA GLN A 681 17.88 -5.88 41.80
C GLN A 681 18.51 -4.48 41.75
N SER A 682 18.82 -3.96 42.92
CA SER A 682 19.69 -2.80 43.15
C SER A 682 20.68 -3.18 44.22
#